data_AF-A0AAU2JGG8-F1
#
_entry.id   AF-A0AAU2JGG8-F1
#
_cell.length_a   1.000
_cell.length_b   1.000
_cell.length_c   1.000
_cell.angle_alpha   90.00
_cell.angle_beta   90.00
_cell.angle_gamma   90.00
#
_symmetry.space_group_name_H-M   'P 1'
#
loop_
_entity.id
_entity.type
_entity.pdbx_description
1 polymer ?
#
loop_
_entity_poly.entity_id
_entity_poly.type
_entity_poly.pdbx_seq_one_letter_code
_entity_poly.pdbx_strand_id
1 'polypeptide(L)'
;MSELFDAVDALIAGHSPLPPPAERERLRKAHGLTQEQVSAALKVRRSTVVSWESGKTEPRPPQREAYARLLDKLAELYPANTATPAQDTAVPETITAPAPPSPRAAVSAPPQPLATGQSPGSASVTAAQNAPQRASVPLRPAAGGSRTQSTSRRPAAKRATAKPASAAAAVDPRFENGPLAVVDVEDGQVSAYCVGGLVLDVPAKSVPALVDWTLNEARLGAPKLSGPGKDADPLIVLTEAACERYGLPVRLSDEERLSGRLPEGHKVIKQLVRADWKLTKRGFGPWARIYRPAQGGKRLCIQLCIPSWGALDTRHWSNAAQLSPPELARLLGTYATRVMTPRGSTAVTGLELMSALHPPTRASEPDETGKRHKEHNPGSLGEDAVQCAPCEAPDGHPLLKDLPRFHQRTPAEMLVEEAYDWSRPLTDDECLKRYLVGIDVNMAFAAGANGTIVGLGAPTHVKSPVFDPKLPGSWLVDLSHVELDPRLPSPFTPKGNRPEGPAWYATPSVAYAVELGYQVAPLEAYVRYDNGRFLDGWYNRLRDAYVATMADLGVTADLSPADFLTAMEGYRQRDPQMAIVLSAVKATVKGGIGKLRERPRGGGWRPGEPWPALNRPTWRPDIRAAVISRTRVNMHRKMLKHAAATGQYPVAILSDCPVYVSDGPSPLDFLPYKDAKPLPGGFRLGVSPGMVKHEGTQTTLWAEGVREEHGDELNLARYIKDGHVTHTDTGE
;
A
#
# COMPACT_ATOMS: atom_id res chain seq x y z
N MET A 1 52.58 19.93 40.41
CA MET A 1 52.20 20.60 39.15
C MET A 1 51.84 19.62 38.03
N SER A 2 52.40 18.39 37.93
CA SER A 2 52.10 17.52 36.78
C SER A 2 50.70 16.87 36.80
N GLU A 3 50.15 16.47 37.95
CA GLU A 3 48.81 15.84 37.98
C GLU A 3 47.69 16.74 37.45
N LEU A 4 47.84 18.06 37.58
CA LEU A 4 46.89 19.03 37.03
C LEU A 4 47.04 19.19 35.51
N PHE A 5 48.27 19.08 34.98
CA PHE A 5 48.48 19.07 33.53
C PHE A 5 48.07 17.73 32.92
N ASP A 6 48.33 16.60 33.57
CA ASP A 6 47.87 15.27 33.15
C ASP A 6 46.33 15.17 33.16
N ALA A 7 45.67 15.77 34.16
CA ALA A 7 44.21 15.86 34.19
C ALA A 7 43.65 16.80 33.12
N VAL A 8 44.35 17.89 32.79
CA VAL A 8 43.97 18.81 31.70
C VAL A 8 44.21 18.17 30.33
N ASP A 9 45.30 17.42 30.14
CA ASP A 9 45.60 16.70 28.90
C ASP A 9 44.61 15.55 28.69
N ALA A 10 44.26 14.81 29.75
CA ALA A 10 43.18 13.83 29.71
C ALA A 10 41.79 14.46 29.44
N LEU A 11 41.55 15.67 29.96
CA LEU A 11 40.32 16.43 29.69
C LEU A 11 40.25 16.89 28.23
N ILE A 12 41.36 17.39 27.66
CA ILE A 12 41.44 17.83 26.27
C ILE A 12 41.37 16.63 25.31
N ALA A 13 42.08 15.54 25.58
CA ALA A 13 42.02 14.29 24.80
C ALA A 13 40.62 13.64 24.84
N GLY A 14 39.92 13.75 25.97
CA GLY A 14 38.52 13.33 26.12
C GLY A 14 37.51 14.13 25.27
N HIS A 15 37.91 15.29 24.74
CA HIS A 15 37.08 16.17 23.90
C HIS A 15 37.52 16.22 22.43
N SER A 16 38.44 15.37 21.99
CA SER A 16 38.76 15.25 20.56
C SER A 16 37.48 14.99 19.76
N PRO A 17 37.20 15.78 18.71
CA PRO A 17 35.96 15.69 17.95
C PRO A 17 35.98 14.40 17.15
N LEU A 18 35.10 13.47 17.50
CA LEU A 18 34.84 12.32 16.65
C LEU A 18 34.11 12.79 15.39
N PRO A 19 34.36 12.19 14.22
CA PRO A 19 33.58 12.44 13.02
C PRO A 19 32.06 12.27 13.29
N PRO A 20 31.17 12.90 12.50
CA PRO A 20 29.73 12.67 12.62
C PRO A 20 29.38 11.17 12.53
N PRO A 21 28.34 10.68 13.22
CA PRO A 21 28.03 9.24 13.28
C PRO A 21 27.96 8.53 11.92
N ALA A 22 27.39 9.19 10.91
CA ALA A 22 27.34 8.71 9.53
C ALA A 22 28.74 8.52 8.89
N GLU A 23 29.69 9.38 9.24
CA GLU A 23 31.08 9.30 8.76
C GLU A 23 31.82 8.15 9.45
N ARG A 24 31.53 7.88 10.73
CA ARG A 24 32.08 6.72 11.46
C ARG A 24 31.68 5.42 10.77
N GLU A 25 30.39 5.31 10.43
CA GLU A 25 29.84 4.16 9.72
C GLU A 25 30.42 4.03 8.30
N ARG A 26 30.52 5.16 7.56
CA ARG A 26 31.12 5.19 6.22
C ARG A 26 32.56 4.68 6.23
N LEU A 27 33.40 5.21 7.13
CA LEU A 27 34.81 4.84 7.25
C LEU A 27 34.99 3.35 7.58
N ARG A 28 34.17 2.83 8.52
CA ARG A 28 34.16 1.40 8.85
C ARG A 28 33.77 0.55 7.64
N LYS A 29 32.68 0.91 6.96
CA LYS A 29 32.16 0.18 5.79
C LYS A 29 33.14 0.24 4.61
N ALA A 30 33.80 1.38 4.39
CA ALA A 30 34.78 1.56 3.32
C ALA A 30 36.00 0.63 3.49
N HIS A 31 36.37 0.31 4.74
CA HIS A 31 37.42 -0.67 5.04
C HIS A 31 36.92 -2.13 5.12
N GLY A 32 35.62 -2.38 4.99
CA GLY A 32 35.04 -3.71 5.10
C GLY A 32 34.99 -4.27 6.53
N LEU A 33 35.17 -3.44 7.56
CA LEU A 33 35.10 -3.89 8.95
C LEU A 33 33.66 -4.09 9.40
N THR A 34 33.36 -5.19 10.08
CA THR A 34 32.07 -5.39 10.75
C THR A 34 32.06 -4.68 12.11
N GLN A 35 30.88 -4.30 12.59
CA GLN A 35 30.73 -3.73 13.94
C GLN A 35 31.19 -4.72 15.03
N GLU A 36 31.13 -6.01 14.74
CA GLU A 36 31.60 -7.08 15.62
C GLU A 36 33.13 -7.08 15.73
N GLN A 37 33.84 -6.97 14.61
CA GLN A 37 35.30 -6.83 14.57
C GLN A 37 35.78 -5.58 15.33
N VAL A 38 35.10 -4.43 15.12
CA VAL A 38 35.41 -3.19 15.85
C VAL A 38 35.12 -3.35 17.35
N SER A 39 34.03 -4.00 17.71
CA SER A 39 33.67 -4.22 19.12
C SER A 39 34.65 -5.16 19.84
N ALA A 40 35.12 -6.21 19.17
CA ALA A 40 36.12 -7.13 19.68
C ALA A 40 37.47 -6.44 19.90
N ALA A 41 37.91 -5.61 18.94
CA ALA A 41 39.15 -4.84 19.05
C ALA A 41 39.11 -3.82 20.21
N LEU A 42 37.94 -3.20 20.44
CA LEU A 42 37.74 -2.19 21.49
C LEU A 42 37.29 -2.79 22.84
N LYS A 43 37.14 -4.12 22.92
CA LYS A 43 36.63 -4.86 24.09
C LYS A 43 35.29 -4.33 24.61
N VAL A 44 34.36 -4.01 23.70
CA VAL A 44 32.99 -3.58 23.99
C VAL A 44 31.97 -4.50 23.34
N ARG A 45 30.70 -4.37 23.72
CA ARG A 45 29.61 -5.10 23.04
C ARG A 45 29.34 -4.50 21.66
N ARG A 46 28.94 -5.33 20.69
CA ARG A 46 28.53 -4.89 19.35
C ARG A 46 27.47 -3.77 19.40
N SER A 47 26.49 -3.89 20.30
CA SER A 47 25.43 -2.88 20.52
C SER A 47 25.98 -1.51 20.92
N THR A 48 27.14 -1.46 21.55
CA THR A 48 27.81 -0.22 21.96
C THR A 48 28.37 0.51 20.73
N VAL A 49 29.02 -0.21 19.81
CA VAL A 49 29.51 0.36 18.54
C VAL A 49 28.33 0.83 17.66
N VAL A 50 27.24 0.05 17.61
CA VAL A 50 25.99 0.46 16.94
C VAL A 50 25.46 1.77 17.52
N SER A 51 25.51 1.93 18.84
CA SER A 51 25.03 3.14 19.51
C SER A 51 25.92 4.35 19.22
N TRP A 52 27.23 4.15 19.04
CA TRP A 52 28.19 5.18 18.66
C TRP A 52 28.05 5.62 17.19
N GLU A 53 27.80 4.67 16.28
CA GLU A 53 27.62 4.93 14.83
C GLU A 53 26.23 5.49 14.51
N SER A 54 25.23 5.26 15.37
CA SER A 54 23.90 5.86 15.26
C SER A 54 23.75 7.18 16.02
N GLY A 55 24.79 7.62 16.73
CA GLY A 55 24.77 8.84 17.55
C GLY A 55 23.87 8.75 18.80
N LYS A 56 23.38 7.56 19.17
CA LYS A 56 22.57 7.34 20.37
C LYS A 56 23.37 7.53 21.65
N THR A 57 24.65 7.17 21.64
CA THR A 57 25.59 7.40 22.74
C THR A 57 26.96 7.78 22.18
N GLU A 58 27.75 8.54 22.94
CA GLU A 58 29.15 8.79 22.60
C GLU A 58 30.07 7.86 23.44
N PRO A 59 31.20 7.40 22.88
CA PRO A 59 32.17 6.60 23.63
C PRO A 59 32.76 7.42 24.78
N ARG A 60 33.02 6.73 25.89
CA ARG A 60 33.68 7.30 27.08
C ARG A 60 35.14 6.83 27.13
N PRO A 61 36.04 7.58 27.80
CA PRO A 61 37.39 7.09 28.08
C PRO A 61 37.34 5.79 28.90
N PRO A 62 38.24 4.82 28.66
CA PRO A 62 39.37 4.84 27.70
C PRO A 62 39.01 4.43 26.26
N GLN A 63 37.83 3.87 26.00
CA GLN A 63 37.48 3.35 24.66
C GLN A 63 37.31 4.44 23.60
N ARG A 64 36.99 5.67 24.01
CA ARG A 64 36.90 6.84 23.12
C ARG A 64 38.20 7.09 22.36
N GLU A 65 39.34 7.00 23.03
CA GLU A 65 40.66 7.27 22.42
C GLU A 65 41.01 6.21 21.38
N ALA A 66 40.79 4.94 21.73
CA ALA A 66 41.02 3.82 20.82
C ALA A 66 40.11 3.90 19.59
N TYR A 67 38.84 4.30 19.77
CA TYR A 67 37.90 4.47 18.68
C TYR A 67 38.22 5.68 17.79
N ALA A 68 38.62 6.81 18.37
CA ALA A 68 39.09 7.98 17.62
C ALA A 68 40.29 7.61 16.75
N ARG A 69 41.30 6.93 17.32
CA ARG A 69 42.50 6.50 16.59
C ARG A 69 42.19 5.54 15.45
N LEU A 70 41.22 4.63 15.63
CA LEU A 70 40.75 3.77 14.55
C LEU A 70 40.15 4.61 13.41
N LEU A 71 39.26 5.54 13.73
CA LEU A 71 38.59 6.37 12.73
C LEU A 71 39.55 7.31 11.99
N ASP A 72 40.53 7.90 12.68
CA ASP A 72 41.55 8.75 12.05
C ASP A 72 42.38 7.96 11.02
N LYS A 73 42.77 6.73 11.38
CA LYS A 73 43.51 5.84 10.46
C LYS A 73 42.67 5.39 9.27
N LEU A 74 41.37 5.17 9.46
CA LEU A 74 40.47 4.90 8.35
C LEU A 74 40.26 6.13 7.46
N ALA A 75 40.22 7.34 8.03
CA ALA A 75 40.08 8.57 7.27
C ALA A 75 41.30 8.86 6.38
N GLU A 76 42.51 8.52 6.84
CA GLU A 76 43.74 8.56 6.01
C GLU A 76 43.64 7.62 4.80
N LEU A 77 43.05 6.43 4.96
CA LEU A 77 42.92 5.41 3.92
C LEU A 77 41.76 5.69 2.95
N TYR A 78 40.69 6.33 3.43
CA TYR A 78 39.45 6.57 2.68
C TYR A 78 39.03 8.05 2.71
N PRO A 79 39.81 8.95 2.07
CA PRO A 79 39.45 10.37 1.98
C PRO A 79 38.11 10.56 1.26
N ALA A 80 37.36 11.59 1.67
CA ALA A 80 35.94 11.82 1.35
C ALA A 80 35.58 11.96 -0.16
N ASN A 81 36.56 11.90 -1.07
CA ASN A 81 36.37 12.05 -2.52
C ASN A 81 36.32 10.73 -3.30
N THR A 82 36.25 9.57 -2.64
CA THR A 82 36.01 8.28 -3.32
C THR A 82 34.53 7.93 -3.26
N ALA A 83 33.78 8.38 -4.28
CA ALA A 83 32.39 7.98 -4.48
C ALA A 83 32.32 6.58 -5.11
N THR A 84 31.92 5.59 -4.30
CA THR A 84 31.41 4.29 -4.77
C THR A 84 29.96 4.16 -4.30
N PRO A 85 29.00 3.68 -5.13
CA PRO A 85 27.57 3.86 -4.87
C PRO A 85 27.08 2.91 -3.77
N ALA A 86 26.53 3.47 -2.69
CA ALA A 86 25.85 2.69 -1.66
C ALA A 86 24.39 2.47 -2.05
N GLN A 87 23.99 1.20 -2.07
CA GLN A 87 22.66 0.70 -2.37
C GLN A 87 21.66 1.07 -1.24
N ASP A 88 20.52 1.63 -1.65
CA ASP A 88 19.41 2.04 -0.81
C ASP A 88 18.79 0.86 -0.05
N THR A 89 18.95 0.85 1.27
CA THR A 89 18.16 0.05 2.22
C THR A 89 17.22 0.98 2.98
N ALA A 90 15.91 0.87 2.72
CA ALA A 90 14.88 1.58 3.49
C ALA A 90 13.96 0.57 4.17
N VAL A 91 14.19 0.36 5.46
CA VAL A 91 13.30 -0.35 6.38
C VAL A 91 12.47 0.68 7.15
N PRO A 92 11.16 0.48 7.34
CA PRO A 92 10.46 1.03 8.50
C PRO A 92 9.99 -0.11 9.41
N GLU A 93 10.26 -0.03 10.71
CA GLU A 93 9.23 -0.04 11.77
C GLU A 93 9.83 0.09 13.18
N THR A 94 9.10 0.78 14.05
CA THR A 94 9.38 0.94 15.48
C THR A 94 8.07 0.65 16.21
N ILE A 95 8.01 -0.47 16.93
CA ILE A 95 6.98 -0.79 17.92
C ILE A 95 7.69 -1.40 19.13
N THR A 96 7.31 -0.93 20.31
CA THR A 96 7.95 -1.19 21.61
C THR A 96 7.17 -2.28 22.36
N ALA A 97 7.85 -3.35 22.80
CA ALA A 97 7.30 -4.43 23.62
C ALA A 97 7.29 -4.11 25.14
N PRO A 98 6.55 -4.89 25.95
CA PRO A 98 6.95 -5.24 27.32
C PRO A 98 7.34 -6.74 27.46
N ALA A 99 8.22 -6.99 28.43
CA ALA A 99 9.06 -8.18 28.64
C ALA A 99 8.35 -9.43 29.26
N PRO A 100 9.01 -10.63 29.30
CA PRO A 100 8.40 -11.95 29.49
C PRO A 100 8.50 -12.51 30.93
N PRO A 101 7.88 -13.67 31.20
CA PRO A 101 8.45 -14.63 32.15
C PRO A 101 8.82 -15.99 31.52
N SER A 102 9.92 -16.54 32.03
CA SER A 102 10.61 -17.80 31.70
C SER A 102 9.88 -19.09 32.19
N PRO A 103 10.36 -20.30 31.81
CA PRO A 103 9.52 -21.47 31.50
C PRO A 103 9.40 -22.49 32.63
N ARG A 104 8.45 -23.44 32.51
CA ARG A 104 8.46 -24.69 33.28
C ARG A 104 8.18 -25.91 32.40
N ALA A 105 8.98 -26.94 32.66
CA ALA A 105 9.13 -28.18 31.91
C ALA A 105 8.04 -29.24 32.13
N ALA A 106 7.98 -30.13 31.13
CA ALA A 106 7.41 -31.48 30.98
C ALA A 106 7.03 -32.29 32.23
N VAL A 107 5.98 -33.13 32.12
CA VAL A 107 5.98 -34.59 32.44
C VAL A 107 4.80 -35.35 31.74
N SER A 108 5.17 -36.36 30.94
CA SER A 108 4.62 -37.72 30.66
C SER A 108 3.14 -38.05 30.32
N ALA A 109 3.00 -38.91 29.31
CA ALA A 109 1.94 -39.90 29.07
C ALA A 109 2.51 -41.33 29.29
N PRO A 110 1.82 -42.47 28.99
CA PRO A 110 0.39 -42.83 28.86
C PRO A 110 0.06 -44.06 29.79
N PRO A 111 -0.99 -44.94 29.63
CA PRO A 111 -1.28 -45.78 28.43
C PRO A 111 -2.78 -46.06 28.10
N GLN A 112 -3.03 -46.57 26.88
CA GLN A 112 -4.28 -47.26 26.45
C GLN A 112 -4.35 -48.71 26.99
N PRO A 113 -5.48 -49.45 26.84
CA PRO A 113 -5.63 -50.29 25.62
C PRO A 113 -7.06 -50.63 25.11
N LEU A 114 -7.10 -51.03 23.82
CA LEU A 114 -7.85 -52.13 23.15
C LEU A 114 -9.38 -52.06 22.87
N ALA A 115 -9.67 -51.83 21.57
CA ALA A 115 -10.36 -52.70 20.59
C ALA A 115 -11.80 -53.27 20.82
N THR A 116 -12.65 -53.05 19.81
CA THR A 116 -13.41 -54.02 18.95
C THR A 116 -14.84 -53.57 18.65
N GLY A 117 -15.32 -53.72 17.40
CA GLY A 117 -16.75 -53.57 17.08
C GLY A 117 -17.13 -53.21 15.64
N GLN A 118 -16.88 -54.14 14.71
CA GLN A 118 -17.64 -54.48 13.49
C GLN A 118 -18.71 -53.51 12.92
N SER A 119 -18.55 -53.17 11.63
CA SER A 119 -19.66 -52.98 10.67
C SER A 119 -20.13 -54.35 10.15
N PRO A 120 -21.39 -54.53 9.68
CA PRO A 120 -21.71 -54.22 8.29
C PRO A 120 -23.18 -53.77 8.03
N GLY A 121 -23.44 -53.18 6.86
CA GLY A 121 -24.82 -52.99 6.38
C GLY A 121 -24.98 -52.08 5.17
N SER A 122 -24.60 -52.57 3.99
CA SER A 122 -24.89 -51.96 2.69
C SER A 122 -26.40 -51.93 2.40
N ALA A 123 -26.92 -50.81 1.89
CA ALA A 123 -28.09 -50.79 1.03
C ALA A 123 -28.02 -49.61 0.06
N SER A 124 -27.78 -49.95 -1.20
CA SER A 124 -27.87 -49.13 -2.39
C SER A 124 -29.32 -48.74 -2.70
N VAL A 125 -29.57 -47.46 -2.99
CA VAL A 125 -30.70 -47.06 -3.83
C VAL A 125 -30.30 -45.91 -4.75
N THR A 126 -30.77 -46.08 -5.97
CA THR A 126 -30.44 -45.43 -7.24
C THR A 126 -30.77 -43.94 -7.33
N ALA A 127 -30.01 -43.30 -8.23
CA ALA A 127 -30.14 -41.97 -8.79
C ALA A 127 -31.57 -41.52 -9.15
N ALA A 128 -31.85 -40.25 -8.84
CA ALA A 128 -32.79 -39.43 -9.61
C ALA A 128 -32.23 -38.01 -9.76
N GLN A 129 -32.10 -37.61 -11.02
CA GLN A 129 -31.54 -36.36 -11.52
C GLN A 129 -32.55 -35.22 -11.38
N ASN A 130 -32.09 -33.98 -11.15
CA ASN A 130 -32.84 -32.77 -11.51
C ASN A 130 -31.89 -31.61 -11.82
N ALA A 131 -31.78 -31.29 -13.11
CA ALA A 131 -31.19 -30.08 -13.66
C ALA A 131 -32.30 -29.22 -14.29
N PRO A 132 -32.31 -27.88 -14.12
CA PRO A 132 -33.31 -27.04 -14.74
C PRO A 132 -32.93 -26.64 -16.19
N GLN A 133 -33.77 -27.00 -17.15
CA GLN A 133 -33.69 -26.61 -18.56
C GLN A 133 -34.15 -25.15 -18.77
N ARG A 134 -33.37 -24.40 -19.56
CA ARG A 134 -33.79 -23.17 -20.25
C ARG A 134 -34.48 -23.54 -21.57
N ALA A 135 -35.64 -22.95 -21.82
CA ALA A 135 -36.41 -23.10 -23.04
C ALA A 135 -35.76 -22.37 -24.24
N SER A 136 -35.67 -23.08 -25.37
CA SER A 136 -35.41 -22.56 -26.71
C SER A 136 -36.62 -22.87 -27.60
N VAL A 137 -36.99 -21.92 -28.46
CA VAL A 137 -38.12 -22.04 -29.40
C VAL A 137 -37.58 -22.41 -30.80
N PRO A 138 -38.25 -23.29 -31.59
CA PRO A 138 -37.63 -23.99 -32.70
C PRO A 138 -37.85 -23.34 -34.09
N LEU A 139 -36.93 -23.65 -35.01
CA LEU A 139 -37.00 -23.43 -36.46
C LEU A 139 -37.52 -24.70 -37.16
N ARG A 140 -38.36 -24.56 -38.20
CA ARG A 140 -38.56 -25.53 -39.31
C ARG A 140 -39.31 -24.88 -40.52
N PRO A 141 -39.36 -25.50 -41.72
CA PRO A 141 -38.85 -24.89 -42.97
C PRO A 141 -39.84 -24.85 -44.16
N ALA A 142 -39.45 -24.20 -45.27
CA ALA A 142 -39.54 -24.67 -46.68
C ALA A 142 -39.90 -23.60 -47.75
N ALA A 143 -39.03 -23.55 -48.78
CA ALA A 143 -39.27 -23.45 -50.24
C ALA A 143 -40.02 -22.26 -50.91
N GLY A 144 -39.29 -21.58 -51.82
CA GLY A 144 -39.65 -21.46 -53.25
C GLY A 144 -40.14 -20.10 -53.78
N GLY A 145 -39.37 -19.47 -54.70
CA GLY A 145 -39.91 -18.41 -55.58
C GLY A 145 -38.95 -17.37 -56.19
N SER A 146 -38.11 -17.76 -57.15
CA SER A 146 -37.81 -17.09 -58.45
C SER A 146 -37.66 -15.54 -58.60
N ARG A 147 -36.44 -15.11 -59.01
CA ARG A 147 -36.02 -14.11 -60.07
C ARG A 147 -36.57 -12.66 -59.99
N THR A 148 -35.82 -11.55 -60.19
CA THR A 148 -34.83 -11.17 -61.24
C THR A 148 -34.00 -9.91 -60.85
N GLN A 149 -32.74 -9.85 -61.33
CA GLN A 149 -31.91 -8.71 -61.83
C GLN A 149 -31.79 -7.41 -60.98
N SER A 150 -30.62 -6.83 -60.71
CA SER A 150 -29.61 -6.34 -61.68
C SER A 150 -28.34 -5.80 -60.97
N THR A 151 -27.20 -6.00 -61.64
CA THR A 151 -25.95 -5.20 -61.68
C THR A 151 -25.01 -5.05 -60.45
N SER A 152 -23.85 -5.70 -60.60
CA SER A 152 -22.53 -5.06 -60.81
C SER A 152 -21.72 -4.53 -59.61
N ARG A 153 -20.48 -5.04 -59.57
CA ARG A 153 -19.21 -4.48 -59.05
C ARG A 153 -18.87 -4.64 -57.55
N ARG A 154 -17.89 -5.54 -57.37
CA ARG A 154 -16.91 -5.64 -56.29
C ARG A 154 -16.30 -4.29 -55.89
N PRO A 155 -16.00 -4.07 -54.59
CA PRO A 155 -14.77 -3.41 -54.17
C PRO A 155 -14.01 -4.31 -53.16
N ALA A 156 -12.74 -4.66 -53.37
CA ALA A 156 -11.55 -3.82 -53.22
C ALA A 156 -11.39 -3.27 -51.79
N ALA A 157 -10.28 -3.67 -51.18
CA ALA A 157 -9.89 -3.47 -49.79
C ALA A 157 -10.05 -2.02 -49.31
N LYS A 158 -10.75 -1.84 -48.18
CA LYS A 158 -10.75 -0.58 -47.43
C LYS A 158 -9.70 -0.63 -46.33
N ARG A 159 -8.65 0.16 -46.56
CA ARG A 159 -7.79 0.81 -45.56
C ARG A 159 -8.58 1.11 -44.28
N ALA A 160 -8.12 0.55 -43.16
CA ALA A 160 -8.58 0.95 -41.85
C ALA A 160 -8.17 2.41 -41.62
N THR A 161 -9.15 3.30 -41.60
CA THR A 161 -8.97 4.70 -41.18
C THR A 161 -8.63 4.70 -39.69
N ALA A 162 -7.42 5.15 -39.37
CA ALA A 162 -7.04 5.49 -38.01
C ALA A 162 -8.11 6.41 -37.39
N LYS A 163 -8.59 6.02 -36.22
CA LYS A 163 -9.46 6.83 -35.37
C LYS A 163 -8.69 8.14 -35.06
N PRO A 164 -9.26 9.33 -35.25
CA PRO A 164 -8.58 10.56 -34.89
C PRO A 164 -8.23 10.52 -33.40
N ALA A 165 -7.01 10.90 -33.06
CA ALA A 165 -6.61 11.19 -31.69
C ALA A 165 -7.69 12.09 -31.06
N SER A 166 -8.11 11.75 -29.84
CA SER A 166 -9.10 12.52 -29.10
C SER A 166 -8.71 13.99 -29.15
N ALA A 167 -9.61 14.84 -29.65
CA ALA A 167 -9.51 16.28 -29.47
C ALA A 167 -9.17 16.53 -27.99
N ALA A 168 -8.09 17.28 -27.74
CA ALA A 168 -7.71 17.69 -26.40
C ALA A 168 -8.97 18.22 -25.71
N ALA A 169 -9.39 17.58 -24.62
CA ALA A 169 -10.56 18.02 -23.87
C ALA A 169 -10.39 19.51 -23.60
N ALA A 170 -11.40 20.32 -23.95
CA ALA A 170 -11.37 21.75 -23.71
C ALA A 170 -11.03 21.98 -22.24
N VAL A 171 -9.92 22.66 -21.98
CA VAL A 171 -9.47 22.96 -20.62
C VAL A 171 -10.52 23.88 -20.00
N ASP A 172 -11.02 23.54 -18.82
CA ASP A 172 -11.96 24.39 -18.08
C ASP A 172 -11.26 25.74 -17.81
N PRO A 173 -11.78 26.88 -18.32
CA PRO A 173 -11.12 28.18 -18.18
C PRO A 173 -10.87 28.60 -16.72
N ARG A 174 -11.59 28.01 -15.76
CA ARG A 174 -11.41 28.24 -14.32
C ARG A 174 -10.08 27.67 -13.80
N PHE A 175 -9.53 26.67 -14.49
CA PHE A 175 -8.38 25.88 -14.08
C PHE A 175 -7.31 25.81 -15.19
N GLU A 176 -7.21 26.86 -16.00
CA GLU A 176 -6.35 26.86 -17.19
C GLU A 176 -4.87 26.64 -16.89
N ASN A 177 -4.42 27.01 -15.67
CA ASN A 177 -3.03 26.87 -15.23
C ASN A 177 -2.77 25.53 -14.51
N GLY A 178 -3.77 24.65 -14.46
CA GLY A 178 -3.65 23.29 -13.94
C GLY A 178 -3.89 23.14 -12.43
N PRO A 179 -3.64 21.93 -11.89
CA PRO A 179 -4.04 21.57 -10.52
C PRO A 179 -3.18 22.22 -9.42
N LEU A 180 -1.97 22.64 -9.76
CA LEU A 180 -0.97 23.07 -8.79
C LEU A 180 0.08 24.00 -9.41
N ALA A 181 0.78 24.72 -8.54
CA ALA A 181 2.01 25.44 -8.87
C ALA A 181 3.08 25.23 -7.80
N VAL A 182 4.35 25.22 -8.22
CA VAL A 182 5.51 25.30 -7.31
C VAL A 182 5.95 26.75 -7.25
N VAL A 183 5.90 27.35 -6.07
CA VAL A 183 6.30 28.74 -5.84
C VAL A 183 7.73 28.75 -5.35
N ASP A 184 8.57 29.53 -6.02
CA ASP A 184 9.98 29.70 -5.71
C ASP A 184 10.40 31.17 -5.78
N VAL A 185 11.60 31.47 -5.29
CA VAL A 185 12.16 32.83 -5.26
C VAL A 185 13.58 32.81 -5.79
N GLU A 186 13.81 33.60 -6.84
CA GLU A 186 15.12 33.79 -7.47
C GLU A 186 15.34 35.30 -7.65
N ASP A 187 16.50 35.80 -7.24
CA ASP A 187 16.86 37.23 -7.29
C ASP A 187 15.81 38.20 -6.71
N GLY A 188 15.04 37.73 -5.71
CA GLY A 188 13.97 38.48 -5.06
C GLY A 188 12.65 38.54 -5.83
N GLN A 189 12.59 38.00 -7.05
CA GLN A 189 11.36 37.77 -7.80
C GLN A 189 10.70 36.46 -7.35
N VAL A 190 9.39 36.49 -7.16
CA VAL A 190 8.61 35.31 -6.77
C VAL A 190 7.86 34.80 -7.99
N SER A 191 8.09 33.54 -8.34
CA SER A 191 7.54 32.89 -9.52
C SER A 191 6.79 31.62 -9.14
N ALA A 192 5.68 31.34 -9.84
CA ALA A 192 4.90 30.13 -9.71
C ALA A 192 5.00 29.27 -10.98
N TYR A 193 5.70 28.16 -10.86
CA TYR A 193 5.90 27.18 -11.92
C TYR A 193 4.72 26.22 -11.99
N CYS A 194 3.96 26.32 -13.08
CA CYS A 194 2.75 25.56 -13.32
C CYS A 194 3.02 24.36 -14.23
N VAL A 195 2.02 23.47 -14.34
CA VAL A 195 2.09 22.32 -15.25
C VAL A 195 2.19 22.82 -16.70
N GLY A 196 2.99 22.15 -17.52
CA GLY A 196 3.19 22.53 -18.93
C GLY A 196 4.24 23.62 -19.15
N GLY A 197 5.00 24.01 -18.12
CA GLY A 197 6.11 24.96 -18.23
C GLY A 197 5.71 26.43 -18.15
N LEU A 198 4.42 26.72 -17.88
CA LEU A 198 3.95 28.08 -17.62
C LEU A 198 4.56 28.61 -16.31
N VAL A 199 5.01 29.85 -16.33
CA VAL A 199 5.51 30.57 -15.15
C VAL A 199 4.64 31.81 -14.93
N LEU A 200 4.11 31.96 -13.72
CA LEU A 200 3.31 33.12 -13.33
C LEU A 200 4.10 34.00 -12.36
N ASP A 201 3.98 35.31 -12.50
CA ASP A 201 4.45 36.25 -11.48
C ASP A 201 3.53 36.18 -10.24
N VAL A 202 4.14 36.15 -9.05
CA VAL A 202 3.42 36.07 -7.79
C VAL A 202 3.59 37.39 -7.01
N PRO A 203 2.63 38.32 -7.08
CA PRO A 203 2.73 39.62 -6.39
C PRO A 203 2.56 39.51 -4.87
N ALA A 204 2.14 38.34 -4.37
CA ALA A 204 1.84 38.11 -2.96
C ALA A 204 3.09 38.26 -2.08
N LYS A 205 2.99 39.11 -1.05
CA LYS A 205 4.06 39.39 -0.07
C LYS A 205 3.87 38.70 1.29
N SER A 206 2.82 37.90 1.45
CA SER A 206 2.51 37.15 2.67
C SER A 206 1.69 35.90 2.34
N VAL A 207 1.63 34.92 3.25
CA VAL A 207 0.83 33.70 3.05
C VAL A 207 -0.67 34.00 2.84
N PRO A 208 -1.33 34.91 3.60
CA PRO A 208 -2.72 35.28 3.29
C PRO A 208 -2.88 35.86 1.87
N ALA A 209 -1.98 36.75 1.45
CA ALA A 209 -2.00 37.31 0.10
C ALA A 209 -1.77 36.25 -0.98
N LEU A 210 -0.94 35.23 -0.69
CA LEU A 210 -0.70 34.11 -1.58
C LEU A 210 -1.96 33.24 -1.72
N VAL A 211 -2.71 33.05 -0.63
CA VAL A 211 -4.00 32.35 -0.66
C VAL A 211 -5.00 33.12 -1.53
N ASP A 212 -5.10 34.44 -1.36
CA ASP A 212 -6.01 35.28 -2.15
C ASP A 212 -5.63 35.29 -3.63
N TRP A 213 -4.34 35.44 -3.97
CA TRP A 213 -3.85 35.33 -5.36
C TRP A 213 -4.17 33.97 -5.98
N THR A 214 -3.94 32.88 -5.23
CA THR A 214 -4.20 31.51 -5.69
C THR A 214 -5.66 31.30 -6.09
N LEU A 215 -6.60 31.86 -5.30
CA LEU A 215 -8.03 31.67 -5.50
C LEU A 215 -8.64 32.61 -6.55
N ASN A 216 -8.09 33.82 -6.71
CA ASN A 216 -8.73 34.87 -7.52
C ASN A 216 -8.03 35.10 -8.87
N GLU A 217 -6.72 34.85 -8.95
CA GLU A 217 -5.89 35.26 -10.09
C GLU A 217 -5.16 34.08 -10.75
N ALA A 218 -4.67 33.13 -9.95
CA ALA A 218 -3.81 32.06 -10.45
C ALA A 218 -4.50 31.02 -11.34
N ARG A 219 -5.85 30.97 -11.36
CA ARG A 219 -6.65 29.98 -12.13
C ARG A 219 -6.15 28.55 -11.96
N LEU A 220 -5.84 28.18 -10.72
CA LEU A 220 -5.39 26.85 -10.34
C LEU A 220 -6.56 26.03 -9.78
N GLY A 221 -6.52 24.72 -10.01
CA GLY A 221 -7.49 23.76 -9.51
C GLY A 221 -7.69 22.61 -10.49
N ALA A 222 -8.64 21.72 -10.20
CA ALA A 222 -9.03 20.69 -11.17
C ALA A 222 -10.54 20.45 -11.13
N PRO A 223 -11.16 20.12 -12.29
CA PRO A 223 -12.56 19.75 -12.32
C PRO A 223 -12.88 18.58 -11.39
N LYS A 224 -14.10 18.56 -10.85
CA LYS A 224 -14.63 17.44 -10.08
C LYS A 224 -14.48 16.10 -10.82
N LEU A 225 -14.09 15.06 -10.08
CA LEU A 225 -13.93 13.70 -10.62
C LEU A 225 -15.26 12.94 -10.80
N SER A 226 -16.33 13.41 -10.16
CA SER A 226 -17.67 12.82 -10.24
C SER A 226 -18.73 13.91 -10.34
N GLY A 227 -19.87 13.61 -10.96
CA GLY A 227 -20.98 14.56 -11.14
C GLY A 227 -21.45 15.23 -9.83
N PRO A 228 -21.76 14.44 -8.77
CA PRO A 228 -22.10 14.98 -7.44
C PRO A 228 -20.90 15.49 -6.63
N GLY A 229 -19.68 15.33 -7.15
CA GLY A 229 -18.44 15.72 -6.48
C GLY A 229 -18.19 17.22 -6.50
N LYS A 230 -17.00 17.59 -6.01
CA LYS A 230 -16.53 18.99 -5.93
C LYS A 230 -15.24 19.13 -6.70
N ASP A 231 -15.01 20.31 -7.25
CA ASP A 231 -13.73 20.67 -7.86
C ASP A 231 -12.61 20.50 -6.82
N ALA A 232 -11.43 20.08 -7.29
CA ALA A 232 -10.26 19.93 -6.45
C ALA A 232 -9.72 21.30 -6.05
N ASP A 233 -9.37 21.44 -4.77
CA ASP A 233 -8.71 22.65 -4.29
C ASP A 233 -7.34 22.79 -4.97
N PRO A 234 -6.92 24.02 -5.35
CA PRO A 234 -5.58 24.25 -5.87
C PRO A 234 -4.52 23.89 -4.83
N LEU A 235 -3.40 23.38 -5.32
CA LEU A 235 -2.23 23.06 -4.51
C LEU A 235 -1.08 24.05 -4.80
N ILE A 236 -0.57 24.66 -3.76
CA ILE A 236 0.67 25.43 -3.80
C ILE A 236 1.78 24.65 -3.11
N VAL A 237 2.87 24.42 -3.82
CA VAL A 237 4.09 23.80 -3.28
C VAL A 237 5.08 24.91 -2.99
N LEU A 238 5.60 25.00 -1.76
CA LEU A 238 6.56 26.03 -1.38
C LEU A 238 7.96 25.43 -1.31
N THR A 239 8.90 25.98 -2.08
CA THR A 239 10.33 25.66 -1.95
C THR A 239 10.91 26.21 -0.65
N GLU A 240 12.17 25.89 -0.35
CA GLU A 240 12.90 26.46 0.78
C GLU A 240 12.96 28.00 0.70
N ALA A 241 13.31 28.55 -0.47
CA ALA A 241 13.38 30.00 -0.70
C ALA A 241 12.01 30.68 -0.56
N ALA A 242 10.94 30.04 -1.04
CA ALA A 242 9.59 30.55 -0.83
C ALA A 242 9.17 30.52 0.64
N CYS A 243 9.58 29.50 1.41
CA CYS A 243 9.32 29.45 2.85
C CYS A 243 9.95 30.66 3.56
N GLU A 244 11.23 30.94 3.31
CA GLU A 244 11.92 32.12 3.87
C GLU A 244 11.21 33.42 3.48
N ARG A 245 10.89 33.58 2.20
CA ARG A 245 10.20 34.76 1.67
C ARG A 245 8.89 35.06 2.38
N TYR A 246 8.15 34.01 2.73
CA TYR A 246 6.86 34.12 3.40
C TYR A 246 6.92 34.06 4.93
N GLY A 247 8.12 34.06 5.51
CA GLY A 247 8.33 34.05 6.96
C GLY A 247 7.95 32.72 7.62
N LEU A 248 8.11 31.63 6.89
CA LEU A 248 8.03 30.26 7.39
C LEU A 248 9.45 29.74 7.65
N PRO A 249 9.67 28.87 8.64
CA PRO A 249 10.97 28.22 8.81
C PRO A 249 11.26 27.28 7.64
N VAL A 250 12.49 27.27 7.14
CA VAL A 250 12.92 26.35 6.06
C VAL A 250 12.77 24.90 6.49
N ARG A 251 13.14 24.59 7.73
CA ARG A 251 13.00 23.28 8.36
C ARG A 251 12.32 23.43 9.71
N LEU A 252 11.52 22.45 10.08
CA LEU A 252 10.91 22.38 11.41
C LEU A 252 11.98 22.07 12.46
N SER A 253 11.85 22.68 13.64
CA SER A 253 12.57 22.23 14.83
C SER A 253 12.13 20.81 15.24
N ASP A 254 12.89 20.14 16.11
CA ASP A 254 12.53 18.79 16.56
C ASP A 254 11.16 18.75 17.26
N GLU A 255 10.84 19.77 18.06
CA GLU A 255 9.53 19.88 18.72
C GLU A 255 8.39 20.06 17.71
N GLU A 256 8.57 20.92 16.70
CA GLU A 256 7.60 21.12 15.62
C GLU A 256 7.45 19.87 14.74
N ARG A 257 8.55 19.15 14.50
CA ARG A 257 8.55 17.89 13.75
C ARG A 257 7.82 16.79 14.51
N LEU A 258 8.02 16.69 15.83
CA LEU A 258 7.32 15.75 16.69
C LEU A 258 5.82 16.06 16.81
N SER A 259 5.47 17.34 16.94
CA SER A 259 4.06 17.78 16.95
C SER A 259 3.41 17.78 15.56
N GLY A 260 4.22 17.75 14.50
CA GLY A 260 3.81 17.71 13.09
C GLY A 260 3.23 19.02 12.55
N ARG A 261 3.43 20.14 13.25
CA ARG A 261 2.87 21.46 12.91
C ARG A 261 3.60 22.61 13.60
N LEU A 262 3.48 23.81 13.03
CA LEU A 262 3.89 25.05 13.70
C LEU A 262 3.01 25.35 14.93
N PRO A 263 3.57 26.02 15.96
CA PRO A 263 2.80 26.44 17.14
C PRO A 263 1.75 27.49 16.77
N GLU A 264 0.58 27.46 17.42
CA GLU A 264 -0.54 28.37 17.12
C GLU A 264 -0.17 29.86 17.24
N GLY A 265 0.82 30.18 18.08
CA GLY A 265 1.37 31.52 18.26
C GLY A 265 2.24 32.04 17.10
N HIS A 266 2.56 31.22 16.10
CA HIS A 266 3.43 31.57 14.99
C HIS A 266 2.88 32.75 14.17
N LYS A 267 3.78 33.65 13.72
CA LYS A 267 3.41 34.91 13.04
C LYS A 267 2.50 34.68 11.84
N VAL A 268 2.82 33.71 10.98
CA VAL A 268 2.02 33.38 9.79
C VAL A 268 0.61 32.90 10.16
N ILE A 269 0.47 32.10 11.22
CA ILE A 269 -0.85 31.62 11.68
C ILE A 269 -1.67 32.80 12.19
N LYS A 270 -1.08 33.70 12.98
CA LYS A 270 -1.75 34.94 13.43
C LYS A 270 -2.20 35.81 12.26
N GLN A 271 -1.40 35.91 11.20
CA GLN A 271 -1.76 36.65 9.97
C GLN A 271 -2.95 35.99 9.26
N LEU A 272 -2.97 34.67 9.13
CA LEU A 272 -4.09 33.94 8.54
C LEU A 272 -5.38 34.16 9.34
N VAL A 273 -5.31 34.03 10.67
CA VAL A 273 -6.47 34.26 11.56
C VAL A 273 -6.98 35.69 11.44
N ARG A 274 -6.09 36.69 11.42
CA ARG A 274 -6.47 38.11 11.23
C ARG A 274 -7.13 38.36 9.87
N ALA A 275 -6.74 37.60 8.85
CA ALA A 275 -7.36 37.60 7.53
C ALA A 275 -8.52 36.59 7.44
N ASP A 276 -9.13 36.18 8.55
CA ASP A 276 -10.29 35.27 8.61
C ASP A 276 -10.09 33.90 7.94
N TRP A 277 -8.85 33.48 7.71
CA TRP A 277 -8.52 32.15 7.22
C TRP A 277 -8.47 31.13 8.36
N LYS A 278 -9.01 29.94 8.12
CA LYS A 278 -9.04 28.84 9.08
C LYS A 278 -8.10 27.72 8.66
N LEU A 279 -7.54 27.03 9.65
CA LEU A 279 -6.81 25.78 9.49
C LEU A 279 -7.66 24.60 9.95
N THR A 280 -7.30 23.40 9.51
CA THR A 280 -7.88 22.17 10.08
C THR A 280 -7.30 21.88 11.46
N LYS A 281 -7.87 20.91 12.19
CA LYS A 281 -7.32 20.45 13.48
C LYS A 281 -5.85 20.00 13.39
N ARG A 282 -5.36 19.60 12.20
CA ARG A 282 -3.96 19.25 11.98
C ARG A 282 -3.01 20.46 12.01
N GLY A 283 -3.53 21.68 11.96
CA GLY A 283 -2.73 22.90 12.00
C GLY A 283 -1.97 23.17 10.70
N PHE A 284 -0.89 23.95 10.84
CA PHE A 284 0.00 24.34 9.74
C PHE A 284 1.25 23.44 9.78
N GLY A 285 1.21 22.30 9.09
CA GLY A 285 2.31 21.33 9.03
C GLY A 285 2.81 21.12 7.59
N PRO A 286 3.55 20.03 7.31
CA PRO A 286 4.10 19.73 5.98
C PRO A 286 3.03 19.75 4.88
N TRP A 287 1.82 19.35 5.26
CA TRP A 287 0.61 19.58 4.49
C TRP A 287 -0.34 20.46 5.30
N ALA A 288 -0.78 21.57 4.73
CA ALA A 288 -1.75 22.46 5.36
C ALA A 288 -2.98 22.67 4.45
N ARG A 289 -4.15 22.77 5.08
CA ARG A 289 -5.39 23.17 4.41
C ARG A 289 -5.84 24.49 5.01
N ILE A 290 -5.87 25.52 4.17
CA ILE A 290 -6.30 26.87 4.51
C ILE A 290 -7.64 27.10 3.83
N TYR A 291 -8.66 27.49 4.60
CA TYR A 291 -10.02 27.61 4.07
C TYR A 291 -10.87 28.67 4.80
N ARG A 292 -11.92 29.12 4.13
CA ARG A 292 -13.06 29.84 4.73
C ARG A 292 -14.33 29.01 4.51
N PRO A 293 -15.34 29.14 5.40
CA PRO A 293 -16.67 28.61 5.12
C PRO A 293 -17.16 29.13 3.76
N ALA A 294 -17.79 28.26 2.97
CA ALA A 294 -18.24 28.64 1.63
C ALA A 294 -19.27 29.78 1.71
N GLN A 295 -19.07 30.84 0.93
CA GLN A 295 -20.01 31.95 0.78
C GLN A 295 -20.63 31.88 -0.63
N GLY A 296 -21.96 31.89 -0.72
CA GLY A 296 -22.66 31.85 -2.02
C GLY A 296 -22.33 30.63 -2.89
N GLY A 297 -22.00 29.49 -2.29
CA GLY A 297 -21.60 28.27 -3.01
C GLY A 297 -20.16 28.27 -3.53
N LYS A 298 -19.41 29.38 -3.40
CA LYS A 298 -17.98 29.42 -3.75
C LYS A 298 -17.14 28.81 -2.64
N ARG A 299 -16.36 27.80 -3.00
CA ARG A 299 -15.41 27.14 -2.11
C ARG A 299 -14.13 27.95 -2.05
N LEU A 300 -13.77 28.39 -0.85
CA LEU A 300 -12.57 29.18 -0.59
C LEU A 300 -11.58 28.31 0.17
N CYS A 301 -10.75 27.56 -0.55
CA CYS A 301 -9.85 26.59 0.04
C CYS A 301 -8.64 26.33 -0.85
N ILE A 302 -7.45 26.32 -0.27
CA ILE A 302 -6.21 25.89 -0.94
C ILE A 302 -5.53 24.77 -0.16
N GLN A 303 -4.64 24.03 -0.81
CA GLN A 303 -3.69 23.12 -0.18
C GLN A 303 -2.29 23.69 -0.24
N LEU A 304 -1.52 23.48 0.83
CA LEU A 304 -0.09 23.72 0.83
C LEU A 304 0.68 22.39 0.97
N CYS A 305 1.77 22.28 0.24
CA CYS A 305 2.78 21.23 0.36
C CYS A 305 4.14 21.88 0.59
N ILE A 306 4.84 21.47 1.65
CA ILE A 306 6.16 22.01 2.02
C ILE A 306 7.17 20.85 2.02
N PRO A 307 7.88 20.60 0.90
CA PRO A 307 8.78 19.45 0.77
C PRO A 307 9.90 19.43 1.81
N SER A 308 10.45 20.58 2.19
CA SER A 308 11.51 20.71 3.20
C SER A 308 11.06 20.30 4.61
N TRP A 309 9.75 20.19 4.86
CA TRP A 309 9.18 19.67 6.11
C TRP A 309 8.78 18.19 6.00
N GLY A 310 9.18 17.50 4.94
CA GLY A 310 8.87 16.09 4.70
C GLY A 310 7.46 15.84 4.16
N ALA A 311 6.85 16.81 3.48
CA ALA A 311 5.55 16.62 2.84
C ALA A 311 5.58 15.52 1.77
N LEU A 312 6.69 15.41 1.05
CA LEU A 312 6.97 14.37 0.07
C LEU A 312 7.85 13.29 0.71
N ASP A 313 7.21 12.31 1.36
CA ASP A 313 7.88 11.18 2.02
C ASP A 313 8.79 10.42 1.04
N THR A 314 10.08 10.36 1.35
CA THR A 314 11.13 9.81 0.47
C THR A 314 10.91 8.34 0.11
N ARG A 315 10.15 7.59 0.93
CA ARG A 315 9.79 6.19 0.62
C ARG A 315 8.91 6.07 -0.62
N HIS A 316 8.12 7.10 -0.93
CA HIS A 316 7.15 7.09 -2.02
C HIS A 316 7.49 8.11 -3.11
N TRP A 317 8.14 9.20 -2.73
CA TRP A 317 8.51 10.30 -3.61
C TRP A 317 10.01 10.37 -3.91
N SER A 318 10.82 9.45 -3.38
CA SER A 318 12.28 9.43 -3.55
C SER A 318 12.90 10.81 -3.28
N ASN A 319 13.73 11.31 -4.18
CA ASN A 319 14.35 12.62 -4.14
C ASN A 319 13.51 13.75 -4.78
N ALA A 320 12.19 13.58 -4.99
CA ALA A 320 11.35 14.59 -5.64
C ALA A 320 11.45 15.98 -4.99
N ALA A 321 11.62 16.04 -3.66
CA ALA A 321 11.78 17.29 -2.93
C ALA A 321 13.03 18.10 -3.32
N GLN A 322 14.00 17.49 -4.02
CA GLN A 322 15.26 18.09 -4.46
C GLN A 322 15.24 18.50 -5.94
N LEU A 323 14.15 18.22 -6.66
CA LEU A 323 14.02 18.61 -8.07
C LEU A 323 13.90 20.13 -8.20
N SER A 324 14.31 20.66 -9.35
CA SER A 324 14.06 22.06 -9.69
C SER A 324 12.56 22.37 -9.70
N PRO A 325 12.14 23.62 -9.45
CA PRO A 325 10.70 23.96 -9.42
C PRO A 325 9.91 23.54 -10.68
N PRO A 326 10.41 23.72 -11.92
CA PRO A 326 9.73 23.24 -13.12
C PRO A 326 9.56 21.71 -13.16
N GLU A 327 10.60 20.97 -12.77
CA GLU A 327 10.59 19.50 -12.75
C GLU A 327 9.64 18.96 -11.68
N LEU A 328 9.64 19.58 -10.50
CA LEU A 328 8.71 19.23 -9.43
C LEU A 328 7.25 19.50 -9.84
N ALA A 329 6.99 20.63 -10.51
CA ALA A 329 5.68 20.96 -11.05
C ALA A 329 5.22 19.93 -12.08
N ARG A 330 6.11 19.51 -13.00
CA ARG A 330 5.83 18.47 -14.00
C ARG A 330 5.53 17.11 -13.34
N LEU A 331 6.35 16.69 -12.38
CA LEU A 331 6.22 15.41 -11.67
C LEU A 331 4.90 15.35 -10.91
N LEU A 332 4.62 16.34 -10.06
CA LEU A 332 3.38 16.39 -9.28
C LEU A 332 2.16 16.61 -10.17
N GLY A 333 2.29 17.39 -11.26
CA GLY A 333 1.26 17.62 -12.25
C GLY A 333 0.86 16.34 -12.99
N THR A 334 1.83 15.50 -13.35
CA THR A 334 1.60 14.19 -13.95
C THR A 334 0.83 13.28 -13.00
N TYR A 335 1.27 13.20 -11.74
CA TYR A 335 0.55 12.46 -10.70
C TYR A 335 -0.87 13.00 -10.51
N ALA A 336 -1.05 14.32 -10.43
CA ALA A 336 -2.34 14.97 -10.21
C ALA A 336 -3.34 14.68 -11.34
N THR A 337 -2.86 14.72 -12.58
CA THR A 337 -3.65 14.44 -13.79
C THR A 337 -4.08 12.98 -13.86
N ARG A 338 -3.24 12.05 -13.38
CA ARG A 338 -3.52 10.61 -13.40
C ARG A 338 -4.38 10.15 -12.24
N VAL A 339 -4.14 10.68 -11.05
CA VAL A 339 -4.77 10.26 -9.80
C VAL A 339 -5.79 11.31 -9.37
N MET A 340 -5.31 12.32 -8.65
CA MET A 340 -5.98 13.56 -8.26
C MET A 340 -4.92 14.53 -7.73
N THR A 341 -5.21 15.83 -7.66
CA THR A 341 -4.34 16.80 -6.98
C THR A 341 -3.94 16.26 -5.59
N PRO A 342 -2.64 16.11 -5.30
CA PRO A 342 -2.18 15.55 -4.02
C PRO A 342 -2.77 16.27 -2.82
N ARG A 343 -3.22 15.49 -1.83
CA ARG A 343 -3.73 16.00 -0.55
C ARG A 343 -3.19 15.16 0.61
N GLY A 344 -2.23 15.71 1.33
CA GLY A 344 -1.54 14.96 2.38
C GLY A 344 -0.62 13.88 1.80
N SER A 345 -0.29 12.88 2.61
CA SER A 345 0.46 11.72 2.12
C SER A 345 -0.28 10.96 1.02
N THR A 346 0.43 10.11 0.27
CA THR A 346 -0.16 9.21 -0.75
C THR A 346 -1.32 8.38 -0.17
N ALA A 347 -1.19 7.92 1.08
CA ALA A 347 -2.26 7.21 1.79
C ALA A 347 -3.51 8.07 2.03
N VAL A 348 -3.35 9.35 2.39
CA VAL A 348 -4.48 10.28 2.55
C VAL A 348 -5.09 10.60 1.18
N THR A 349 -4.27 10.84 0.17
CA THR A 349 -4.73 11.04 -1.21
C THR A 349 -5.56 9.85 -1.70
N GLY A 350 -5.16 8.61 -1.35
CA GLY A 350 -5.91 7.40 -1.69
C GLY A 350 -7.30 7.35 -1.06
N LEU A 351 -7.46 7.82 0.19
CA LEU A 351 -8.78 7.94 0.84
C LEU A 351 -9.62 9.07 0.23
N GLU A 352 -9.01 10.24 0.03
CA GLU A 352 -9.70 11.40 -0.57
C GLU A 352 -10.20 11.08 -1.98
N LEU A 353 -9.46 10.24 -2.73
CA LEU A 353 -9.88 9.77 -4.05
C LEU A 353 -11.16 8.93 -3.99
N MET A 354 -11.32 8.06 -2.99
CA MET A 354 -12.55 7.28 -2.80
C MET A 354 -13.75 8.22 -2.64
N SER A 355 -13.63 9.20 -1.75
CA SER A 355 -14.66 10.21 -1.49
C SER A 355 -14.89 11.16 -2.67
N ALA A 356 -13.87 11.47 -3.47
CA ALA A 356 -14.01 12.33 -4.64
C ALA A 356 -14.78 11.64 -5.79
N LEU A 357 -14.58 10.34 -5.96
CA LEU A 357 -15.24 9.53 -6.98
C LEU A 357 -16.65 9.10 -6.56
N HIS A 358 -16.87 8.89 -5.26
CA HIS A 358 -18.16 8.52 -4.67
C HIS A 358 -18.45 9.42 -3.45
N PRO A 359 -18.79 10.70 -3.69
CA PRO A 359 -19.05 11.67 -2.62
C PRO A 359 -20.28 11.25 -1.81
N PRO A 360 -20.33 11.55 -0.50
CA PRO A 360 -21.38 11.06 0.39
C PRO A 360 -22.76 11.65 0.10
N THR A 361 -22.79 12.81 -0.58
CA THR A 361 -24.01 13.53 -0.90
C THR A 361 -24.04 14.03 -2.33
N ARG A 362 -25.26 14.24 -2.82
CA ARG A 362 -25.59 14.82 -4.11
C ARG A 362 -26.62 15.94 -3.92
N ALA A 363 -26.78 16.78 -4.95
CA ALA A 363 -27.87 17.73 -4.99
C ALA A 363 -29.16 17.03 -5.43
N SER A 364 -30.28 17.29 -4.76
CA SER A 364 -31.62 16.84 -5.15
C SER A 364 -32.04 17.41 -6.50
N GLU A 365 -33.19 16.94 -7.00
CA GLU A 365 -33.94 17.72 -7.98
C GLU A 365 -34.34 19.08 -7.38
N PRO A 366 -34.43 20.15 -8.20
CA PRO A 366 -34.92 21.44 -7.72
C PRO A 366 -36.34 21.29 -7.14
N ASP A 367 -36.58 21.90 -5.98
CA ASP A 367 -37.93 22.02 -5.42
C ASP A 367 -38.80 23.01 -6.23
N GLU A 368 -40.03 23.24 -5.78
CA GLU A 368 -40.98 24.18 -6.40
C GLU A 368 -40.43 25.62 -6.52
N THR A 369 -39.43 25.98 -5.71
CA THR A 369 -38.74 27.28 -5.74
C THR A 369 -37.47 27.28 -6.59
N GLY A 370 -37.14 26.14 -7.23
CA GLY A 370 -35.92 25.93 -7.99
C GLY A 370 -34.68 25.65 -7.13
N LYS A 371 -34.83 25.51 -5.80
CA LYS A 371 -33.73 25.28 -4.87
C LYS A 371 -33.43 23.79 -4.77
N ARG A 372 -32.15 23.44 -4.83
CA ARG A 372 -31.68 22.08 -4.60
C ARG A 372 -31.26 21.88 -3.15
N HIS A 373 -31.58 20.72 -2.61
CA HIS A 373 -31.22 20.29 -1.26
C HIS A 373 -30.13 19.24 -1.32
N LYS A 374 -29.52 18.98 -0.17
CA LYS A 374 -28.49 17.96 -0.02
C LYS A 374 -29.16 16.63 0.27
N GLU A 375 -28.85 15.60 -0.51
CA GLU A 375 -29.34 14.23 -0.34
C GLU A 375 -28.17 13.25 -0.26
N HIS A 376 -28.40 12.09 0.33
CA HIS A 376 -27.46 10.98 0.25
C HIS A 376 -27.23 10.53 -1.20
N ASN A 377 -25.99 10.21 -1.55
CA ASN A 377 -25.63 9.71 -2.86
C ASN A 377 -25.65 8.16 -2.87
N PRO A 378 -26.57 7.50 -3.61
CA PRO A 378 -26.64 6.05 -3.65
C PRO A 378 -25.32 5.42 -4.09
N GLY A 379 -24.93 4.34 -3.41
CA GLY A 379 -23.67 3.66 -3.70
C GLY A 379 -22.43 4.33 -3.09
N SER A 380 -22.58 5.42 -2.32
CA SER A 380 -21.50 6.04 -1.55
C SER A 380 -21.56 5.67 -0.07
N LEU A 381 -20.47 5.96 0.65
CA LEU A 381 -20.53 6.01 2.11
C LEU A 381 -21.37 7.21 2.57
N GLY A 382 -21.86 7.16 3.81
CA GLY A 382 -22.50 8.30 4.47
C GLY A 382 -21.52 9.41 4.85
N GLU A 383 -22.05 10.50 5.41
CA GLU A 383 -21.23 11.62 5.91
C GLU A 383 -20.66 11.37 7.30
N ASP A 384 -21.29 10.48 8.06
CA ASP A 384 -20.94 10.17 9.42
C ASP A 384 -20.14 8.87 9.51
N ALA A 385 -19.29 8.80 10.52
CA ALA A 385 -18.61 7.56 10.86
C ALA A 385 -19.63 6.51 11.33
N VAL A 386 -19.39 5.27 10.92
CA VAL A 386 -20.21 4.13 11.27
C VAL A 386 -19.46 3.26 12.26
N GLN A 387 -20.14 2.82 13.32
CA GLN A 387 -19.56 1.89 14.29
C GLN A 387 -19.32 0.53 13.63
N CYS A 388 -18.09 0.01 13.74
CA CYS A 388 -17.76 -1.33 13.23
C CYS A 388 -18.36 -2.45 14.11
N ALA A 389 -18.43 -3.66 13.57
CA ALA A 389 -18.80 -4.82 14.37
C ALA A 389 -17.70 -5.15 15.40
N PRO A 390 -18.03 -5.72 16.58
CA PRO A 390 -17.04 -6.08 17.59
C PRO A 390 -15.88 -6.94 17.06
N CYS A 391 -16.17 -7.92 16.19
CA CYS A 391 -15.14 -8.78 15.60
C CYS A 391 -14.22 -8.04 14.62
N GLU A 392 -14.65 -6.93 14.03
CA GLU A 392 -13.86 -6.13 13.08
C GLU A 392 -12.92 -5.13 13.79
N ALA A 393 -13.20 -4.84 15.06
CA ALA A 393 -12.47 -3.86 15.84
C ALA A 393 -11.01 -4.32 16.06
N PRO A 394 -10.00 -3.49 15.76
CA PRO A 394 -8.61 -3.81 16.11
C PRO A 394 -8.39 -3.76 17.62
N ASP A 395 -7.32 -4.40 18.12
CA ASP A 395 -7.02 -4.38 19.55
C ASP A 395 -6.84 -2.95 20.09
N GLY A 396 -7.30 -2.75 21.32
CA GLY A 396 -7.36 -1.44 21.96
C GLY A 396 -8.41 -0.48 21.42
N HIS A 397 -9.28 -0.91 20.48
CA HIS A 397 -10.45 -0.13 20.08
C HIS A 397 -11.39 0.13 21.29
N PRO A 398 -12.10 1.29 21.35
CA PRO A 398 -13.03 1.60 22.45
C PRO A 398 -14.12 0.56 22.71
N LEU A 399 -14.53 -0.18 21.67
CA LEU A 399 -15.49 -1.30 21.80
C LEU A 399 -14.97 -2.45 22.65
N LEU A 400 -13.66 -2.52 22.84
CA LEU A 400 -12.96 -3.61 23.54
C LEU A 400 -12.45 -3.14 24.91
N LYS A 401 -12.83 -1.94 25.37
CA LYS A 401 -12.34 -1.33 26.60
C LYS A 401 -12.62 -2.19 27.86
N ASP A 402 -13.68 -2.99 27.82
CA ASP A 402 -14.14 -3.80 28.93
C ASP A 402 -13.55 -5.22 28.90
N LEU A 403 -12.69 -5.54 27.90
CA LEU A 403 -11.96 -6.80 27.89
C LEU A 403 -10.88 -6.81 28.98
N PRO A 404 -10.60 -7.99 29.58
CA PRO A 404 -9.49 -8.13 30.53
C PRO A 404 -8.17 -7.66 29.92
N ARG A 405 -7.32 -7.03 30.74
CA ARG A 405 -6.06 -6.37 30.31
C ARG A 405 -5.12 -7.26 29.47
N PHE A 406 -5.13 -8.57 29.70
CA PHE A 406 -4.27 -9.54 29.02
C PHE A 406 -5.06 -10.54 28.16
N HIS A 407 -6.32 -10.22 27.83
CA HIS A 407 -7.14 -11.06 26.98
C HIS A 407 -6.58 -11.08 25.55
N GLN A 408 -6.16 -12.25 25.09
CA GLN A 408 -5.78 -12.47 23.70
C GLN A 408 -7.01 -12.98 22.94
N ARG A 409 -7.52 -12.15 22.03
CA ARG A 409 -8.70 -12.52 21.24
C ARG A 409 -8.37 -13.66 20.29
N THR A 410 -9.22 -14.68 20.30
CA THR A 410 -9.15 -15.83 19.41
C THR A 410 -9.73 -15.51 18.02
N PRO A 411 -9.53 -16.36 17.00
CA PRO A 411 -10.22 -16.24 15.71
C PRO A 411 -11.76 -16.24 15.81
N ALA A 412 -12.33 -16.81 16.88
CA ALA A 412 -13.76 -16.77 17.17
C ALA A 412 -14.24 -15.40 17.70
N GLU A 413 -13.32 -14.49 18.03
CA GLU A 413 -13.61 -13.17 18.60
C GLU A 413 -13.15 -12.01 17.70
N MET A 414 -12.22 -12.26 16.77
CA MET A 414 -11.68 -11.25 15.86
C MET A 414 -11.66 -11.75 14.41
N LEU A 415 -12.07 -10.87 13.49
CA LEU A 415 -11.91 -11.03 12.05
C LEU A 415 -10.43 -10.84 11.67
N VAL A 416 -9.78 -11.93 11.24
CA VAL A 416 -8.36 -11.94 10.87
C VAL A 416 -8.19 -12.10 9.36
N GLU A 417 -8.51 -11.04 8.62
CA GLU A 417 -8.33 -10.99 7.17
C GLU A 417 -7.05 -10.24 6.80
N GLU A 418 -5.95 -10.99 6.72
CA GLU A 418 -4.62 -10.50 6.32
C GLU A 418 -4.08 -11.27 5.10
N ALA A 419 -3.07 -10.71 4.46
CA ALA A 419 -2.41 -11.33 3.30
C ALA A 419 -1.58 -12.55 3.74
N TYR A 420 -1.17 -13.38 2.77
CA TYR A 420 -0.41 -14.59 3.10
C TYR A 420 0.95 -14.28 3.71
N ASP A 421 1.32 -15.08 4.70
CA ASP A 421 2.69 -15.26 5.16
C ASP A 421 2.86 -16.75 5.47
N TRP A 422 3.23 -17.50 4.46
CA TRP A 422 3.24 -18.96 4.48
C TRP A 422 4.47 -19.49 3.76
N SER A 423 5.07 -20.54 4.30
CA SER A 423 6.11 -21.31 3.62
C SER A 423 6.08 -22.75 4.09
N ARG A 424 6.74 -23.63 3.34
CA ARG A 424 6.94 -25.04 3.69
C ARG A 424 8.34 -25.52 3.30
N PRO A 425 8.85 -26.59 3.92
CA PRO A 425 10.06 -27.26 3.46
C PRO A 425 9.99 -27.67 1.99
N LEU A 426 11.14 -27.68 1.33
CA LEU A 426 11.27 -28.28 0.00
C LEU A 426 11.16 -29.80 0.12
N THR A 427 10.58 -30.43 -0.90
CA THR A 427 10.63 -31.89 -1.04
C THR A 427 11.92 -32.32 -1.75
N ASP A 428 12.30 -33.59 -1.63
CA ASP A 428 13.51 -34.13 -2.28
C ASP A 428 13.56 -33.84 -3.79
N ASP A 429 12.43 -34.01 -4.49
CA ASP A 429 12.32 -33.72 -5.93
C ASP A 429 12.47 -32.22 -6.24
N GLU A 430 12.02 -31.35 -5.35
CA GLU A 430 12.15 -29.90 -5.48
C GLU A 430 13.59 -29.45 -5.22
N CYS A 431 14.32 -30.13 -4.33
CA CYS A 431 15.75 -29.91 -4.09
C CYS A 431 16.62 -30.25 -5.31
N LEU A 432 16.14 -31.09 -6.23
CA LEU A 432 16.81 -31.40 -7.50
C LEU A 432 16.66 -30.28 -8.55
N LYS A 433 15.76 -29.33 -8.36
CA LYS A 433 15.62 -28.15 -9.22
C LYS A 433 16.76 -27.16 -8.95
N ARG A 434 17.02 -26.27 -9.90
CA ARG A 434 18.17 -25.34 -9.82
C ARG A 434 17.83 -24.00 -9.20
N TYR A 435 16.57 -23.56 -9.35
CA TYR A 435 16.16 -22.21 -8.99
C TYR A 435 14.87 -22.18 -8.17
N LEU A 436 14.74 -21.15 -7.35
CA LEU A 436 13.48 -20.63 -6.84
C LEU A 436 13.19 -19.34 -7.60
N VAL A 437 11.97 -19.22 -8.13
CA VAL A 437 11.52 -18.06 -8.91
C VAL A 437 10.29 -17.46 -8.24
N GLY A 438 10.39 -16.20 -7.83
CA GLY A 438 9.30 -15.42 -7.29
C GLY A 438 8.54 -14.67 -8.38
N ILE A 439 7.21 -14.78 -8.36
CA ILE A 439 6.31 -13.94 -9.16
C ILE A 439 5.49 -13.06 -8.23
N ASP A 440 5.26 -11.79 -8.59
CA ASP A 440 4.52 -10.84 -7.76
C ASP A 440 3.31 -10.28 -8.52
N VAL A 441 2.13 -10.26 -7.89
CA VAL A 441 0.90 -9.79 -8.53
C VAL A 441 0.85 -8.27 -8.53
N ASN A 442 0.83 -7.68 -9.72
CA ASN A 442 0.74 -6.23 -9.89
C ASN A 442 -0.52 -5.67 -9.21
N MET A 443 -0.33 -4.75 -8.26
CA MET A 443 -1.39 -4.05 -7.52
C MET A 443 -2.48 -5.01 -7.00
N ALA A 444 -2.08 -6.11 -6.35
CA ALA A 444 -2.99 -7.18 -5.94
C ALA A 444 -4.23 -6.67 -5.18
N PHE A 445 -4.06 -5.78 -4.19
CA PHE A 445 -5.18 -5.23 -3.43
C PHE A 445 -6.08 -4.29 -4.25
N ALA A 446 -5.55 -3.58 -5.25
CA ALA A 446 -6.41 -2.82 -6.17
C ALA A 446 -7.25 -3.77 -7.01
N ALA A 447 -6.64 -4.82 -7.56
CA ALA A 447 -7.36 -5.86 -8.29
C ALA A 447 -8.40 -6.57 -7.41
N GLY A 448 -8.09 -6.79 -6.13
CA GLY A 448 -9.02 -7.30 -5.12
C GLY A 448 -10.14 -6.34 -4.74
N ALA A 449 -9.99 -5.03 -4.98
CA ALA A 449 -11.06 -4.05 -4.78
C ALA A 449 -12.06 -4.02 -5.95
N ASN A 450 -11.61 -4.32 -7.17
CA ASN A 450 -12.43 -4.25 -8.38
C ASN A 450 -13.64 -5.20 -8.35
N GLY A 451 -14.84 -4.64 -8.31
CA GLY A 451 -16.11 -5.37 -8.29
C GLY A 451 -16.48 -5.93 -6.91
N THR A 452 -15.76 -5.54 -5.85
CA THR A 452 -16.06 -6.04 -4.49
C THR A 452 -17.29 -5.32 -3.98
N ILE A 453 -18.32 -6.10 -3.66
CA ILE A 453 -19.51 -5.58 -2.98
C ILE A 453 -19.12 -5.36 -1.52
N VAL A 454 -19.31 -4.13 -1.06
CA VAL A 454 -19.00 -3.73 0.31
C VAL A 454 -20.20 -3.06 0.93
N GLY A 455 -20.34 -3.13 2.25
CA GLY A 455 -21.43 -2.42 2.90
C GLY A 455 -21.19 -0.91 2.93
N LEU A 456 -22.26 -0.14 2.87
CA LEU A 456 -22.22 1.33 2.85
C LEU A 456 -22.68 1.91 4.19
N GLY A 457 -23.54 1.18 4.92
CA GLY A 457 -24.03 1.54 6.24
C GLY A 457 -23.52 0.68 7.40
N ALA A 458 -24.22 0.79 8.53
CA ALA A 458 -23.94 0.07 9.77
C ALA A 458 -24.19 -1.45 9.67
N PRO A 459 -23.41 -2.27 10.41
CA PRO A 459 -23.64 -3.70 10.47
C PRO A 459 -24.93 -4.01 11.24
N THR A 460 -25.66 -5.03 10.78
CA THR A 460 -26.79 -5.64 11.48
C THR A 460 -26.35 -7.02 11.98
N HIS A 461 -26.48 -7.27 13.28
CA HIS A 461 -26.18 -8.57 13.89
C HIS A 461 -27.34 -9.54 13.65
N VAL A 462 -27.03 -10.74 13.16
CA VAL A 462 -28.00 -11.80 12.88
C VAL A 462 -27.46 -13.12 13.44
N LYS A 463 -28.32 -13.89 14.11
CA LYS A 463 -28.00 -15.22 14.65
C LYS A 463 -28.50 -16.30 13.71
N SER A 464 -27.70 -17.36 13.54
CA SER A 464 -27.97 -18.49 12.65
C SER A 464 -28.46 -18.09 11.24
N PRO A 465 -27.78 -17.14 10.55
CA PRO A 465 -28.24 -16.69 9.24
C PRO A 465 -27.96 -17.74 8.15
N VAL A 466 -28.79 -17.74 7.11
CA VAL A 466 -28.46 -18.41 5.85
C VAL A 466 -27.38 -17.59 5.14
N PHE A 467 -26.31 -18.25 4.68
CA PHE A 467 -25.23 -17.55 3.97
C PHE A 467 -25.70 -17.06 2.60
N ASP A 468 -25.48 -15.77 2.32
CA ASP A 468 -25.67 -15.18 0.99
C ASP A 468 -24.33 -14.59 0.50
N PRO A 469 -23.74 -15.12 -0.58
CA PRO A 469 -22.47 -14.62 -1.11
C PRO A 469 -22.54 -13.20 -1.68
N LYS A 470 -23.75 -12.63 -1.87
CA LYS A 470 -23.96 -11.25 -2.35
C LYS A 470 -24.13 -10.24 -1.21
N LEU A 471 -24.37 -10.69 0.01
CA LEU A 471 -24.57 -9.83 1.16
C LEU A 471 -23.24 -9.62 1.90
N PRO A 472 -22.61 -8.42 1.82
CA PRO A 472 -21.35 -8.20 2.50
C PRO A 472 -21.53 -8.20 4.02
N GLY A 473 -20.60 -8.86 4.69
CA GLY A 473 -20.59 -9.02 6.13
C GLY A 473 -19.38 -9.78 6.65
N SER A 474 -19.34 -9.82 7.97
CA SER A 474 -18.41 -10.64 8.76
C SER A 474 -19.21 -11.82 9.31
N TRP A 475 -18.74 -13.04 9.08
CA TRP A 475 -19.48 -14.29 9.32
C TRP A 475 -18.68 -15.19 10.25
N LEU A 476 -19.30 -15.63 11.35
CA LEU A 476 -18.72 -16.64 12.22
C LEU A 476 -19.08 -18.02 11.67
N VAL A 477 -18.10 -18.75 11.14
CA VAL A 477 -18.29 -20.04 10.48
C VAL A 477 -17.25 -21.02 11.00
N ASP A 478 -17.63 -22.28 11.20
CA ASP A 478 -16.66 -23.35 11.41
C ASP A 478 -16.22 -23.90 10.05
N LEU A 479 -14.93 -23.76 9.73
CA LEU A 479 -14.30 -24.30 8.52
C LEU A 479 -13.18 -25.29 8.87
N SER A 480 -13.15 -25.82 10.09
CA SER A 480 -12.13 -26.78 10.55
C SER A 480 -12.20 -28.13 9.82
N HIS A 481 -13.37 -28.47 9.29
CA HIS A 481 -13.61 -29.66 8.45
C HIS A 481 -13.07 -29.54 7.03
N VAL A 482 -12.57 -28.36 6.62
CA VAL A 482 -12.06 -28.15 5.26
C VAL A 482 -10.62 -28.68 5.16
N GLU A 483 -10.46 -29.76 4.40
CA GLU A 483 -9.16 -30.38 4.12
C GLU A 483 -8.71 -30.10 2.68
N LEU A 484 -7.56 -29.44 2.53
CA LEU A 484 -6.92 -29.11 1.25
C LEU A 484 -5.56 -29.84 1.15
N ASP A 485 -4.98 -29.88 -0.05
CA ASP A 485 -3.62 -30.40 -0.25
C ASP A 485 -2.63 -29.63 0.64
N PRO A 486 -1.84 -30.30 1.50
CA PRO A 486 -0.96 -29.64 2.46
C PRO A 486 0.17 -28.82 1.81
N ARG A 487 0.42 -29.00 0.51
CA ARG A 487 1.38 -28.19 -0.26
C ARG A 487 0.78 -26.86 -0.72
N LEU A 488 -0.51 -26.61 -0.48
CA LEU A 488 -1.17 -25.33 -0.66
C LEU A 488 -1.49 -24.70 0.70
N PRO A 489 -1.37 -23.37 0.84
CA PRO A 489 -1.85 -22.70 2.04
C PRO A 489 -3.39 -22.75 2.10
N SER A 490 -3.94 -22.94 3.30
CA SER A 490 -5.35 -22.67 3.55
C SER A 490 -5.72 -21.24 3.14
N PRO A 491 -6.77 -21.01 2.33
CA PRO A 491 -7.25 -19.67 1.99
C PRO A 491 -8.01 -18.99 3.12
N PHE A 492 -8.22 -19.68 4.24
CA PHE A 492 -9.01 -19.20 5.36
C PHE A 492 -8.16 -18.63 6.50
N THR A 493 -6.83 -18.73 6.43
CA THR A 493 -5.95 -18.13 7.44
C THR A 493 -4.78 -17.40 6.76
N PRO A 494 -4.29 -16.29 7.34
CA PRO A 494 -3.12 -15.59 6.79
C PRO A 494 -1.84 -16.45 6.78
N LYS A 495 -1.70 -17.31 7.79
CA LYS A 495 -0.57 -18.23 7.93
C LYS A 495 -0.72 -19.52 7.13
N GLY A 496 -1.79 -19.68 6.34
CA GLY A 496 -2.02 -20.87 5.52
C GLY A 496 -2.34 -22.16 6.31
N ASN A 497 -2.45 -22.09 7.63
CA ASN A 497 -2.84 -23.24 8.47
C ASN A 497 -4.33 -23.56 8.32
N ARG A 498 -4.69 -24.84 8.46
CA ARG A 498 -6.10 -25.26 8.52
C ARG A 498 -6.77 -24.59 9.74
N PRO A 499 -8.01 -24.07 9.62
CA PRO A 499 -8.77 -23.61 10.78
C PRO A 499 -8.94 -24.73 11.82
N GLU A 500 -8.96 -24.37 13.10
CA GLU A 500 -9.08 -25.34 14.20
C GLU A 500 -10.49 -25.35 14.84
N GLY A 501 -11.35 -24.43 14.44
CA GLY A 501 -12.74 -24.34 14.87
C GLY A 501 -13.44 -23.12 14.27
N PRO A 502 -14.54 -22.65 14.90
CA PRO A 502 -15.25 -21.44 14.48
C PRO A 502 -14.35 -20.20 14.44
N ALA A 503 -14.41 -19.45 13.34
CA ALA A 503 -13.69 -18.19 13.20
C ALA A 503 -14.48 -17.16 12.38
N TRP A 504 -14.15 -15.88 12.56
CA TRP A 504 -14.73 -14.79 11.78
C TRP A 504 -14.06 -14.67 10.41
N TYR A 505 -14.88 -14.65 9.37
CA TYR A 505 -14.47 -14.52 7.98
C TYR A 505 -15.20 -13.40 7.27
N ALA A 506 -14.53 -12.73 6.33
CA ALA A 506 -15.23 -11.85 5.40
C ALA A 506 -15.99 -12.68 4.38
N THR A 507 -17.04 -12.08 3.79
CA THR A 507 -17.90 -12.75 2.80
C THR A 507 -17.15 -13.44 1.66
N PRO A 508 -16.07 -12.86 1.08
CA PRO A 508 -15.31 -13.54 0.02
C PRO A 508 -14.68 -14.86 0.45
N SER A 509 -14.23 -14.97 1.71
CA SER A 509 -13.65 -16.21 2.26
C SER A 509 -14.72 -17.31 2.38
N VAL A 510 -15.88 -16.98 2.95
CA VAL A 510 -16.98 -17.97 3.09
C VAL A 510 -17.55 -18.37 1.73
N ALA A 511 -17.71 -17.41 0.81
CA ALA A 511 -18.13 -17.70 -0.57
C ALA A 511 -17.14 -18.63 -1.28
N TYR A 512 -15.85 -18.51 -0.98
CA TYR A 512 -14.83 -19.37 -1.56
C TYR A 512 -14.87 -20.80 -0.98
N ALA A 513 -15.22 -20.98 0.30
CA ALA A 513 -15.46 -22.32 0.85
C ALA A 513 -16.60 -23.04 0.10
N VAL A 514 -17.69 -22.32 -0.20
CA VAL A 514 -18.81 -22.84 -1.01
C VAL A 514 -18.36 -23.14 -2.45
N GLU A 515 -17.55 -22.26 -3.06
CA GLU A 515 -16.98 -22.48 -4.41
C GLU A 515 -16.12 -23.75 -4.47
N LEU A 516 -15.38 -24.05 -3.40
CA LEU A 516 -14.57 -25.27 -3.27
C LEU A 516 -15.42 -26.53 -2.98
N GLY A 517 -16.74 -26.40 -2.83
CA GLY A 517 -17.66 -27.51 -2.64
C GLY A 517 -17.93 -27.88 -1.17
N TYR A 518 -17.46 -27.08 -0.20
CA TYR A 518 -17.70 -27.32 1.21
C TYR A 518 -19.03 -26.70 1.67
N GLN A 519 -19.69 -27.39 2.59
CA GLN A 519 -20.87 -26.86 3.28
C GLN A 519 -20.45 -25.80 4.30
N VAL A 520 -21.26 -24.74 4.40
CA VAL A 520 -21.08 -23.66 5.37
C VAL A 520 -22.35 -23.47 6.18
N ALA A 521 -22.21 -23.33 7.49
CA ALA A 521 -23.30 -23.07 8.42
C ALA A 521 -22.90 -21.92 9.35
N PRO A 522 -23.21 -20.66 8.98
CA PRO A 522 -22.89 -19.53 9.83
C PRO A 522 -23.60 -19.60 11.19
N LEU A 523 -22.83 -19.43 12.26
CA LEU A 523 -23.36 -19.39 13.64
C LEU A 523 -24.01 -18.03 13.92
N GLU A 524 -23.35 -16.96 13.48
CA GLU A 524 -23.84 -15.59 13.50
C GLU A 524 -23.11 -14.76 12.47
N ALA A 525 -23.65 -13.58 12.15
CA ALA A 525 -23.04 -12.65 11.22
C ALA A 525 -23.35 -11.19 11.58
N TYR A 526 -22.44 -10.31 11.15
CA TYR A 526 -22.66 -8.88 11.07
C TYR A 526 -22.76 -8.50 9.59
N VAL A 527 -23.99 -8.36 9.08
CA VAL A 527 -24.29 -8.14 7.65
C VAL A 527 -24.63 -6.69 7.35
N ARG A 528 -24.48 -6.27 6.09
CA ARG A 528 -24.75 -4.89 5.65
C ARG A 528 -25.70 -4.89 4.46
N TYR A 529 -26.98 -4.65 4.75
CA TYR A 529 -28.04 -4.64 3.75
C TYR A 529 -27.93 -3.46 2.77
N ASP A 530 -27.49 -2.29 3.25
CA ASP A 530 -27.06 -1.21 2.38
C ASP A 530 -25.62 -1.49 1.91
N ASN A 531 -25.47 -1.79 0.62
CA ASN A 531 -24.21 -2.21 0.02
C ASN A 531 -24.07 -1.79 -1.45
N GLY A 532 -22.83 -1.80 -1.95
CA GLY A 532 -22.55 -1.48 -3.34
C GLY A 532 -21.09 -1.63 -3.72
N ARG A 533 -20.78 -1.30 -4.99
CA ARG A 533 -19.42 -1.35 -5.56
C ARG A 533 -18.68 -0.04 -5.40
N PHE A 534 -18.51 0.38 -4.15
CA PHE A 534 -17.93 1.68 -3.79
C PHE A 534 -16.50 1.91 -4.31
N LEU A 535 -15.72 0.84 -4.51
CA LEU A 535 -14.31 0.93 -4.89
C LEU A 535 -14.05 0.84 -6.40
N ASP A 536 -15.08 0.63 -7.24
CA ASP A 536 -14.88 0.41 -8.68
C ASP A 536 -14.30 1.65 -9.38
N GLY A 537 -14.84 2.84 -9.10
CA GLY A 537 -14.30 4.10 -9.64
C GLY A 537 -12.85 4.31 -9.20
N TRP A 538 -12.57 4.07 -7.92
CA TRP A 538 -11.24 4.19 -7.32
C TRP A 538 -10.23 3.24 -7.97
N TYR A 539 -10.61 1.98 -8.16
CA TYR A 539 -9.80 0.99 -8.86
C TYR A 539 -9.52 1.40 -10.30
N ASN A 540 -10.56 1.75 -11.07
CA ASN A 540 -10.40 2.10 -12.48
C ASN A 540 -9.43 3.27 -12.65
N ARG A 541 -9.59 4.32 -11.84
CA ARG A 541 -8.71 5.50 -11.88
C ARG A 541 -7.25 5.15 -11.58
N LEU A 542 -6.99 4.39 -10.53
CA LEU A 542 -5.62 4.01 -10.14
C LEU A 542 -4.99 2.97 -11.08
N ARG A 543 -5.80 2.06 -11.64
CA ARG A 543 -5.37 1.15 -12.72
C ARG A 543 -4.89 1.97 -13.91
N ASP A 544 -5.70 2.92 -14.37
CA ASP A 544 -5.38 3.72 -15.56
C ASP A 544 -4.14 4.59 -15.31
N ALA A 545 -4.02 5.18 -14.11
CA ALA A 545 -2.81 5.90 -13.69
C ALA A 545 -1.56 5.02 -13.74
N TYR A 546 -1.65 3.80 -13.20
CA TYR A 546 -0.54 2.86 -13.17
C TYR A 546 -0.15 2.37 -14.57
N VAL A 547 -1.12 1.94 -15.39
CA VAL A 547 -0.87 1.45 -16.75
C VAL A 547 -0.29 2.55 -17.64
N ALA A 548 -0.83 3.78 -17.56
CA ALA A 548 -0.28 4.91 -18.32
C ALA A 548 1.18 5.23 -17.89
N THR A 549 1.47 5.17 -16.59
CA THR A 549 2.84 5.41 -16.09
C THR A 549 3.80 4.29 -16.47
N MET A 550 3.37 3.04 -16.48
CA MET A 550 4.17 1.92 -16.99
C MET A 550 4.42 2.04 -18.50
N ALA A 551 3.43 2.52 -19.27
CA ALA A 551 3.57 2.74 -20.70
C ALA A 551 4.61 3.84 -21.00
N ASP A 552 4.63 4.95 -20.26
CA ASP A 552 5.69 5.97 -20.37
C ASP A 552 7.08 5.40 -20.08
N LEU A 553 7.16 4.41 -19.18
CA LEU A 553 8.38 3.69 -18.86
C LEU A 553 8.70 2.57 -19.88
N GLY A 554 7.96 2.48 -20.98
CA GLY A 554 8.19 1.52 -22.07
C GLY A 554 7.66 0.11 -21.80
N VAL A 555 6.76 -0.07 -20.82
CA VAL A 555 6.13 -1.37 -20.50
C VAL A 555 4.63 -1.31 -20.82
N THR A 556 4.27 -1.75 -22.01
CA THR A 556 2.89 -1.70 -22.51
C THR A 556 2.15 -3.04 -22.31
N ALA A 557 0.82 -3.02 -22.44
CA ALA A 557 -0.03 -4.18 -22.14
C ALA A 557 -0.09 -5.24 -23.27
N ASP A 558 0.40 -4.90 -24.45
CA ASP A 558 0.40 -5.71 -25.67
C ASP A 558 1.71 -6.50 -25.89
N LEU A 559 2.71 -6.30 -25.02
CA LEU A 559 3.96 -7.06 -25.07
C LEU A 559 3.73 -8.57 -24.93
N SER A 560 4.50 -9.34 -25.69
CA SER A 560 4.58 -10.79 -25.47
C SER A 560 5.17 -11.09 -24.08
N PRO A 561 4.96 -12.27 -23.49
CA PRO A 561 5.52 -12.60 -22.18
C PRO A 561 7.05 -12.43 -22.09
N ALA A 562 7.79 -12.77 -23.15
CA ALA A 562 9.24 -12.60 -23.21
C ALA A 562 9.62 -11.12 -23.31
N ASP A 563 8.99 -10.38 -24.22
CA ASP A 563 9.24 -8.94 -24.38
C ASP A 563 8.85 -8.16 -23.12
N PHE A 564 7.83 -8.59 -22.39
CA PHE A 564 7.43 -8.01 -21.12
C PHE A 564 8.54 -8.18 -20.06
N LEU A 565 9.14 -9.37 -19.95
CA LEU A 565 10.25 -9.58 -19.02
C LEU A 565 11.45 -8.70 -19.39
N THR A 566 11.85 -8.66 -20.66
CA THR A 566 12.91 -7.78 -21.16
C THR A 566 12.56 -6.30 -20.93
N ALA A 567 11.33 -5.89 -21.18
CA ALA A 567 10.89 -4.51 -20.95
C ALA A 567 10.86 -4.15 -19.46
N MET A 568 10.71 -5.12 -18.56
CA MET A 568 10.79 -4.90 -17.11
C MET A 568 12.22 -4.79 -16.60
N GLU A 569 13.23 -5.20 -17.37
CA GLU A 569 14.63 -4.98 -17.00
C GLU A 569 14.99 -3.50 -17.12
N GLY A 570 15.51 -2.93 -16.04
CA GLY A 570 15.99 -1.55 -16.02
C GLY A 570 14.92 -0.47 -16.33
N TYR A 571 13.62 -0.80 -16.27
CA TYR A 571 12.58 0.14 -16.71
C TYR A 571 12.55 1.44 -15.90
N ARG A 572 12.95 1.39 -14.63
CA ARG A 572 12.96 2.56 -13.73
C ARG A 572 14.05 3.57 -14.10
N GLN A 573 15.10 3.14 -14.79
CA GLN A 573 16.22 3.98 -15.20
C GLN A 573 15.92 4.79 -16.47
N ARG A 574 14.87 4.43 -17.22
CA ARG A 574 14.49 5.09 -18.48
C ARG A 574 13.99 6.52 -18.27
N ASP A 575 13.16 6.71 -17.25
CA ASP A 575 12.73 8.02 -16.77
C ASP A 575 12.62 7.98 -15.23
N PRO A 576 13.61 8.53 -14.52
CA PRO A 576 13.61 8.56 -13.05
C PRO A 576 12.41 9.29 -12.45
N GLN A 577 11.92 10.36 -13.08
CA GLN A 577 10.77 11.11 -12.57
C GLN A 577 9.47 10.32 -12.74
N MET A 578 9.31 9.60 -13.85
CA MET A 578 8.17 8.68 -14.01
C MET A 578 8.26 7.47 -13.09
N ALA A 579 9.46 6.99 -12.76
CA ALA A 579 9.65 5.96 -11.73
C ALA A 579 9.18 6.45 -10.35
N ILE A 580 9.40 7.72 -10.02
CA ILE A 580 8.85 8.35 -8.81
C ILE A 580 7.32 8.41 -8.85
N VAL A 581 6.73 8.89 -9.96
CA VAL A 581 5.27 8.92 -10.13
C VAL A 581 4.68 7.52 -9.95
N LEU A 582 5.31 6.50 -10.53
CA LEU A 582 4.89 5.11 -10.39
C LEU A 582 4.91 4.64 -8.93
N SER A 583 5.97 4.98 -8.20
CA SER A 583 6.10 4.67 -6.77
C SER A 583 4.98 5.33 -5.96
N ALA A 584 4.71 6.61 -6.23
CA ALA A 584 3.63 7.35 -5.57
C ALA A 584 2.24 6.75 -5.89
N VAL A 585 1.95 6.37 -7.14
CA VAL A 585 0.69 5.70 -7.52
C VAL A 585 0.51 4.39 -6.75
N LYS A 586 1.55 3.55 -6.68
CA LYS A 586 1.53 2.30 -5.90
C LYS A 586 1.31 2.54 -4.41
N ALA A 587 1.98 3.55 -3.86
CA ALA A 587 1.82 3.94 -2.47
C ALA A 587 0.40 4.45 -2.15
N THR A 588 -0.25 5.14 -3.10
CA THR A 588 -1.63 5.61 -2.97
C THR A 588 -2.63 4.46 -2.87
N VAL A 589 -2.41 3.38 -3.62
CA VAL A 589 -3.20 2.14 -3.51
C VAL A 589 -3.02 1.51 -2.13
N LYS A 590 -1.78 1.16 -1.77
CA LYS A 590 -1.45 0.44 -0.53
C LYS A 590 -1.87 1.25 0.70
N GLY A 591 -1.52 2.53 0.71
CA GLY A 591 -1.84 3.46 1.79
C GLY A 591 -3.34 3.72 1.92
N GLY A 592 -4.06 3.88 0.81
CA GLY A 592 -5.51 4.10 0.81
C GLY A 592 -6.27 2.95 1.45
N ILE A 593 -5.98 1.70 1.05
CA ILE A 593 -6.57 0.49 1.66
C ILE A 593 -6.15 0.35 3.13
N GLY A 594 -4.88 0.59 3.46
CA GLY A 594 -4.40 0.53 4.84
C GLY A 594 -5.11 1.52 5.78
N LYS A 595 -5.46 2.71 5.27
CA LYS A 595 -6.14 3.76 6.05
C LYS A 595 -7.59 3.42 6.41
N LEU A 596 -8.23 2.46 5.72
CA LEU A 596 -9.56 1.98 6.06
C LEU A 596 -9.61 1.32 7.46
N ARG A 597 -8.48 0.80 7.96
CA ARG A 597 -8.32 0.28 9.34
C ARG A 597 -7.13 0.96 10.02
N GLU A 598 -7.06 2.28 9.92
CA GLU A 598 -5.97 3.03 10.57
C GLU A 598 -6.02 2.84 12.09
N ARG A 599 -4.94 2.28 12.65
CA ARG A 599 -4.66 2.14 14.08
C ARG A 599 -4.19 3.49 14.68
N PRO A 600 -4.35 3.70 16.00
CA PRO A 600 -3.77 4.87 16.67
C PRO A 600 -2.25 4.92 16.47
N ARG A 601 -1.70 6.14 16.38
CA ARG A 601 -0.25 6.37 16.19
C ARG A 601 0.23 7.50 17.11
N GLY A 602 1.28 7.22 17.88
CA GLY A 602 1.97 8.22 18.71
C GLY A 602 1.10 8.87 19.80
N GLY A 603 1.62 9.93 20.42
CA GLY A 603 0.83 10.87 21.22
C GLY A 603 0.32 10.37 22.58
N GLY A 604 0.91 9.32 23.16
CA GLY A 604 0.53 8.82 24.47
C GLY A 604 -0.86 8.18 24.55
N TRP A 605 -1.42 7.79 23.38
CA TRP A 605 -2.71 7.09 23.30
C TRP A 605 -2.73 5.83 24.16
N ARG A 606 -3.88 5.55 24.79
CA ARG A 606 -4.09 4.38 25.65
C ARG A 606 -5.15 3.43 25.06
N PRO A 607 -4.97 2.10 25.19
CA PRO A 607 -6.00 1.13 24.81
C PRO A 607 -7.37 1.46 25.42
N GLY A 608 -8.42 1.40 24.59
CA GLY A 608 -9.80 1.75 24.95
C GLY A 608 -10.18 3.21 24.67
N GLU A 609 -9.22 4.10 24.42
CA GLU A 609 -9.52 5.51 24.08
C GLU A 609 -9.78 5.69 22.58
N PRO A 610 -10.71 6.58 22.17
CA PRO A 610 -10.95 6.87 20.77
C PRO A 610 -9.78 7.65 20.15
N TRP A 611 -9.46 7.38 18.87
CA TRP A 611 -8.44 8.13 18.12
C TRP A 611 -9.04 8.82 16.88
N PRO A 612 -8.37 9.84 16.31
CA PRO A 612 -8.95 10.71 15.29
C PRO A 612 -9.49 10.00 14.04
N ALA A 613 -8.91 8.86 13.67
CA ALA A 613 -9.32 8.11 12.48
C ALA A 613 -10.74 7.53 12.61
N LEU A 614 -11.21 7.23 13.82
CA LEU A 614 -12.54 6.66 14.09
C LEU A 614 -13.68 7.62 13.71
N ASN A 615 -13.41 8.92 13.63
CA ASN A 615 -14.41 9.93 13.25
C ASN A 615 -14.57 10.06 11.73
N ARG A 616 -13.89 9.24 10.92
CA ARG A 616 -13.97 9.31 9.46
C ARG A 616 -14.98 8.29 8.93
N PRO A 617 -15.87 8.67 8.00
CA PRO A 617 -16.75 7.71 7.31
C PRO A 617 -16.00 6.60 6.59
N THR A 618 -14.77 6.89 6.15
CA THR A 618 -13.90 5.94 5.45
C THR A 618 -13.11 5.04 6.39
N TRP A 619 -13.21 5.18 7.72
CA TRP A 619 -12.67 4.16 8.62
C TRP A 619 -13.63 2.97 8.64
N ARG A 620 -13.31 1.98 7.81
CA ARG A 620 -14.15 0.84 7.45
C ARG A 620 -13.31 -0.44 7.43
N PRO A 621 -13.03 -1.02 8.61
CA PRO A 621 -12.22 -2.24 8.70
C PRO A 621 -12.81 -3.41 7.92
N ASP A 622 -14.14 -3.46 7.78
CA ASP A 622 -14.87 -4.45 7.00
C ASP A 622 -14.58 -4.36 5.49
N ILE A 623 -14.48 -3.14 4.94
CA ILE A 623 -14.12 -2.92 3.54
C ILE A 623 -12.69 -3.42 3.29
N ARG A 624 -11.76 -3.09 4.20
CA ARG A 624 -10.38 -3.59 4.12
C ARG A 624 -10.34 -5.13 4.14
N ALA A 625 -11.05 -5.75 5.08
CA ALA A 625 -11.11 -7.19 5.22
C ALA A 625 -11.70 -7.87 3.96
N ALA A 626 -12.76 -7.32 3.37
CA ALA A 626 -13.33 -7.80 2.12
C ALA A 626 -12.34 -7.72 0.94
N VAL A 627 -11.56 -6.65 0.84
CA VAL A 627 -10.53 -6.50 -0.22
C VAL A 627 -9.41 -7.53 -0.03
N ILE A 628 -8.91 -7.70 1.20
CA ILE A 628 -7.81 -8.61 1.49
C ILE A 628 -8.23 -10.07 1.32
N SER A 629 -9.36 -10.46 1.92
CA SER A 629 -9.94 -11.81 1.73
C SER A 629 -10.10 -12.13 0.24
N ARG A 630 -10.69 -11.21 -0.53
CA ARG A 630 -10.86 -11.40 -1.97
C ARG A 630 -9.53 -11.56 -2.71
N THR A 631 -8.50 -10.80 -2.30
CA THR A 631 -7.16 -10.92 -2.87
C THR A 631 -6.56 -12.30 -2.58
N ARG A 632 -6.69 -12.78 -1.33
CA ARG A 632 -6.19 -14.09 -0.89
C ARG A 632 -6.88 -15.25 -1.61
N VAL A 633 -8.21 -15.25 -1.70
CA VAL A 633 -8.96 -16.31 -2.42
C VAL A 633 -8.67 -16.28 -3.93
N ASN A 634 -8.46 -15.11 -4.52
CA ASN A 634 -8.04 -15.00 -5.93
C ASN A 634 -6.64 -15.59 -6.15
N MET A 635 -5.72 -15.38 -5.20
CA MET A 635 -4.39 -15.98 -5.22
C MET A 635 -4.50 -17.50 -5.13
N HIS A 636 -5.24 -18.01 -4.14
CA HIS A 636 -5.44 -19.44 -3.95
C HIS A 636 -6.05 -20.11 -5.18
N ARG A 637 -7.07 -19.50 -5.81
CA ARG A 637 -7.68 -20.01 -7.05
C ARG A 637 -6.65 -20.17 -8.18
N LYS A 638 -5.72 -19.23 -8.32
CA LYS A 638 -4.66 -19.31 -9.33
C LYS A 638 -3.64 -20.40 -9.01
N MET A 639 -3.24 -20.53 -7.74
CA MET A 639 -2.32 -21.58 -7.29
C MET A 639 -2.93 -22.98 -7.45
N LEU A 640 -4.19 -23.16 -7.06
CA LEU A 640 -4.92 -24.41 -7.24
C LEU A 640 -5.00 -24.82 -8.71
N LYS A 641 -5.30 -23.87 -9.61
CA LYS A 641 -5.30 -24.12 -11.05
C LYS A 641 -3.90 -24.41 -11.60
N HIS A 642 -2.88 -23.73 -11.10
CA HIS A 642 -1.49 -23.97 -11.49
C HIS A 642 -1.08 -25.39 -11.11
N ALA A 643 -1.27 -25.78 -9.85
CA ALA A 643 -0.99 -27.12 -9.36
C ALA A 643 -1.74 -28.21 -10.14
N ALA A 644 -3.03 -28.00 -10.44
CA ALA A 644 -3.80 -28.94 -11.25
C ALA A 644 -3.28 -29.09 -12.70
N ALA A 645 -2.65 -28.05 -13.26
CA ALA A 645 -2.14 -28.06 -14.63
C ALA A 645 -0.69 -28.54 -14.75
N THR A 646 0.14 -28.31 -13.73
CA THR A 646 1.60 -28.54 -13.79
C THR A 646 2.10 -29.58 -12.80
N GLY A 647 1.31 -29.92 -11.77
CA GLY A 647 1.76 -30.68 -10.61
C GLY A 647 2.70 -29.90 -9.69
N GLN A 648 2.96 -28.62 -9.97
CA GLN A 648 3.87 -27.79 -9.18
C GLN A 648 3.11 -26.96 -8.13
N TYR A 649 3.72 -26.83 -6.96
CA TYR A 649 3.14 -26.15 -5.81
C TYR A 649 4.06 -25.01 -5.36
N PRO A 650 3.51 -23.92 -4.79
CA PRO A 650 4.34 -22.90 -4.19
C PRO A 650 5.11 -23.49 -2.99
N VAL A 651 6.30 -22.95 -2.74
CA VAL A 651 7.13 -23.31 -1.58
C VAL A 651 7.12 -22.20 -0.51
N ALA A 652 6.85 -20.97 -0.94
CA ALA A 652 6.77 -19.80 -0.08
C ALA A 652 5.83 -18.76 -0.70
N ILE A 653 5.14 -18.00 0.13
CA ILE A 653 4.25 -16.92 -0.27
C ILE A 653 4.35 -15.81 0.77
N LEU A 654 4.65 -14.60 0.32
CA LEU A 654 4.57 -13.40 1.14
C LEU A 654 3.69 -12.36 0.44
N SER A 655 2.60 -12.00 1.10
CA SER A 655 1.54 -11.12 0.59
C SER A 655 0.97 -11.64 -0.74
N ASP A 656 1.49 -11.11 -1.85
CA ASP A 656 1.09 -11.31 -3.22
C ASP A 656 2.19 -11.91 -4.11
N CYS A 657 3.28 -12.37 -3.48
CA CYS A 657 4.44 -12.97 -4.11
C CYS A 657 4.55 -14.48 -3.81
N PRO A 658 3.97 -15.37 -4.62
CA PRO A 658 4.26 -16.80 -4.55
C PRO A 658 5.59 -17.16 -5.23
N VAL A 659 6.32 -18.08 -4.61
CA VAL A 659 7.62 -18.61 -5.06
C VAL A 659 7.47 -20.08 -5.44
N TYR A 660 8.00 -20.45 -6.60
CA TYR A 660 8.01 -21.82 -7.13
C TYR A 660 9.44 -22.28 -7.39
N VAL A 661 9.69 -23.58 -7.28
CA VAL A 661 10.93 -24.17 -7.79
C VAL A 661 10.86 -24.33 -9.31
N SER A 662 12.00 -24.23 -9.97
CA SER A 662 12.10 -24.24 -11.43
C SER A 662 13.45 -24.78 -11.91
N ASP A 663 13.45 -25.40 -13.10
CA ASP A 663 14.69 -25.81 -13.78
C ASP A 663 15.45 -24.61 -14.38
N GLY A 664 14.73 -23.54 -14.70
CA GLY A 664 15.28 -22.29 -15.23
C GLY A 664 14.96 -21.07 -14.36
N PRO A 665 15.68 -19.95 -14.55
CA PRO A 665 15.62 -18.79 -13.66
C PRO A 665 14.43 -17.85 -13.94
N SER A 666 13.61 -18.10 -14.95
CA SER A 666 12.56 -17.20 -15.42
C SER A 666 11.17 -17.70 -15.04
N PRO A 667 10.18 -16.80 -14.83
CA PRO A 667 8.79 -17.22 -14.71
C PRO A 667 8.28 -18.02 -15.92
N LEU A 668 8.86 -17.85 -17.11
CA LEU A 668 8.49 -18.64 -18.29
C LEU A 668 8.86 -20.12 -18.18
N ASP A 669 9.80 -20.47 -17.30
CA ASP A 669 10.27 -21.85 -17.14
C ASP A 669 9.29 -22.72 -16.36
N PHE A 670 8.36 -22.10 -15.62
CA PHE A 670 7.37 -22.82 -14.81
C PHE A 670 5.92 -22.40 -15.07
N LEU A 671 5.67 -21.19 -15.57
CA LEU A 671 4.31 -20.77 -15.92
C LEU A 671 3.80 -21.52 -17.16
N PRO A 672 2.63 -22.20 -17.08
CA PRO A 672 2.12 -22.99 -18.19
C PRO A 672 1.58 -22.10 -19.34
N TYR A 673 2.13 -22.30 -20.54
CA TYR A 673 1.64 -21.74 -21.80
C TYR A 673 1.30 -22.84 -22.81
N LYS A 674 0.20 -22.67 -23.54
CA LYS A 674 -0.17 -23.50 -24.69
C LYS A 674 -0.46 -22.60 -25.89
N ASP A 675 0.21 -22.82 -27.01
CA ASP A 675 0.09 -21.98 -28.22
C ASP A 675 0.26 -20.47 -27.92
N ALA A 676 1.29 -20.14 -27.12
CA ALA A 676 1.58 -18.80 -26.59
C ALA A 676 0.47 -18.17 -25.71
N LYS A 677 -0.54 -18.95 -25.30
CA LYS A 677 -1.61 -18.49 -24.40
C LYS A 677 -1.36 -19.00 -22.98
N PRO A 678 -1.46 -18.14 -21.95
CA PRO A 678 -1.32 -18.57 -20.57
C PRO A 678 -2.51 -19.43 -20.13
N LEU A 679 -2.32 -20.24 -19.09
CA LEU A 679 -3.38 -21.04 -18.48
C LEU A 679 -4.61 -20.19 -18.11
N PRO A 680 -5.82 -20.53 -18.61
CA PRO A 680 -7.04 -19.79 -18.31
C PRO A 680 -7.37 -19.68 -16.82
N GLY A 681 -7.29 -18.45 -16.29
CA GLY A 681 -7.53 -18.15 -14.88
C GLY A 681 -6.39 -18.56 -13.95
N GLY A 682 -5.23 -18.93 -14.49
CA GLY A 682 -3.98 -19.06 -13.74
C GLY A 682 -3.21 -17.74 -13.66
N PHE A 683 -1.93 -17.82 -13.28
CA PHE A 683 -1.02 -16.69 -13.36
C PHE A 683 -0.69 -16.34 -14.82
N ARG A 684 -0.59 -15.04 -15.11
CA ARG A 684 -0.29 -14.52 -16.43
C ARG A 684 0.71 -13.38 -16.30
N LEU A 685 1.81 -13.43 -17.06
CA LEU A 685 2.75 -12.33 -17.15
C LEU A 685 2.09 -11.12 -17.84
N GLY A 686 2.37 -9.93 -17.33
CA GLY A 686 1.97 -8.69 -17.96
C GLY A 686 1.80 -7.54 -16.96
N VAL A 687 1.68 -6.34 -17.51
CA VAL A 687 1.68 -5.10 -16.73
C VAL A 687 0.38 -4.83 -15.98
N SER A 688 -0.76 -5.40 -16.38
CA SER A 688 -2.06 -5.01 -15.82
C SER A 688 -2.26 -5.47 -14.36
N PRO A 689 -3.02 -4.73 -13.54
CA PRO A 689 -3.36 -5.19 -12.19
C PRO A 689 -3.98 -6.59 -12.17
N GLY A 690 -3.50 -7.44 -11.27
CA GLY A 690 -3.90 -8.84 -11.18
C GLY A 690 -3.10 -9.79 -12.10
N MET A 691 -2.28 -9.29 -13.02
CA MET A 691 -1.23 -10.07 -13.69
C MET A 691 0.04 -10.11 -12.84
N VAL A 692 1.01 -10.93 -13.22
CA VAL A 692 2.27 -11.08 -12.48
C VAL A 692 3.47 -10.51 -13.23
N LYS A 693 4.49 -10.15 -12.47
CA LYS A 693 5.85 -9.84 -12.93
C LYS A 693 6.84 -10.78 -12.25
N HIS A 694 8.06 -10.84 -12.78
CA HIS A 694 9.18 -11.45 -12.09
C HIS A 694 9.58 -10.58 -10.89
N GLU A 695 9.61 -11.15 -9.69
CA GLU A 695 10.04 -10.45 -8.48
C GLU A 695 11.51 -10.68 -8.18
N GLY A 696 12.00 -11.91 -8.42
CA GLY A 696 13.40 -12.27 -8.26
C GLY A 696 13.61 -13.77 -8.43
N THR A 697 14.88 -14.17 -8.52
CA THR A 697 15.30 -15.56 -8.66
C THR A 697 16.50 -15.81 -7.80
N GLN A 698 16.49 -16.92 -7.07
CA GLN A 698 17.62 -17.44 -6.30
C GLN A 698 17.86 -18.90 -6.65
N THR A 699 18.99 -19.45 -6.22
CA THR A 699 19.25 -20.89 -6.40
C THR A 699 18.60 -21.71 -5.29
N THR A 700 18.33 -22.99 -5.55
CA THR A 700 17.87 -23.92 -4.51
C THR A 700 18.91 -24.10 -3.41
N LEU A 701 20.20 -24.06 -3.78
CA LEU A 701 21.31 -24.08 -2.82
C LEU A 701 21.30 -22.86 -1.89
N TRP A 702 20.97 -21.67 -2.42
CA TRP A 702 20.77 -20.48 -1.59
C TRP A 702 19.62 -20.69 -0.59
N ALA A 703 18.50 -21.25 -1.03
CA ALA A 703 17.34 -21.48 -0.17
C ALA A 703 17.66 -22.42 0.99
N GLU A 704 18.33 -23.53 0.72
CA GLU A 704 18.74 -24.50 1.73
C GLU A 704 19.80 -23.90 2.67
N GLY A 705 20.80 -23.18 2.15
CA GLY A 705 21.80 -22.52 2.99
C GLY A 705 21.19 -21.46 3.92
N VAL A 706 20.22 -20.69 3.42
CA VAL A 706 19.48 -19.70 4.21
C VAL A 706 18.65 -20.36 5.33
N ARG A 707 18.04 -21.52 5.07
CA ARG A 707 17.29 -22.28 6.07
C ARG A 707 18.20 -22.97 7.09
N GLU A 708 19.35 -23.47 6.67
CA GLU A 708 20.36 -24.01 7.57
C GLU A 708 20.85 -22.93 8.56
N GLU A 709 21.02 -21.69 8.09
CA GLU A 709 21.47 -20.57 8.94
C GLU A 709 20.37 -20.00 9.85
N HIS A 710 19.12 -19.91 9.37
CA HIS A 710 18.05 -19.14 10.03
C HIS A 710 16.81 -19.95 10.44
N GLY A 711 16.75 -21.23 10.12
CA GLY A 711 15.65 -22.14 10.43
C GLY A 711 14.62 -22.30 9.30
N ASP A 712 13.92 -23.44 9.33
CA ASP A 712 12.94 -23.85 8.30
C ASP A 712 11.70 -22.96 8.23
N GLU A 713 11.38 -22.24 9.32
CA GLU A 713 10.24 -21.32 9.39
C GLU A 713 10.46 -20.02 8.61
N LEU A 714 11.69 -19.76 8.15
CA LEU A 714 11.99 -18.55 7.38
C LEU A 714 11.25 -18.55 6.04
N ASN A 715 10.40 -17.54 5.85
CA ASN A 715 9.68 -17.34 4.60
C ASN A 715 10.61 -16.78 3.50
N LEU A 716 11.12 -17.67 2.65
CA LEU A 716 12.03 -17.35 1.53
C LEU A 716 11.49 -16.30 0.56
N ALA A 717 10.17 -16.14 0.43
CA ALA A 717 9.56 -15.12 -0.42
C ALA A 717 9.93 -13.69 -0.01
N ARG A 718 10.34 -13.48 1.25
CA ARG A 718 10.80 -12.19 1.77
C ARG A 718 12.11 -11.72 1.12
N TYR A 719 12.97 -12.66 0.74
CA TYR A 719 14.34 -12.39 0.27
C TYR A 719 14.56 -12.81 -1.18
N ILE A 720 13.53 -13.31 -1.87
CA ILE A 720 13.64 -13.82 -3.25
C ILE A 720 14.15 -12.77 -4.24
N LYS A 721 13.89 -11.49 -3.96
CA LYS A 721 14.21 -10.36 -4.83
C LYS A 721 15.70 -10.13 -5.00
N ASP A 722 16.44 -10.12 -3.89
CA ASP A 722 17.85 -9.72 -3.83
C ASP A 722 18.76 -10.78 -3.19
N GLY A 723 18.19 -11.79 -2.53
CA GLY A 723 18.92 -12.89 -1.90
C GLY A 723 19.58 -12.51 -0.58
N HIS A 724 19.40 -11.28 -0.10
CA HIS A 724 20.08 -10.78 1.08
C HIS A 724 19.20 -10.94 2.33
N VAL A 725 19.58 -11.88 3.19
CA VAL A 725 18.91 -12.06 4.48
C VAL A 725 19.45 -11.05 5.48
N THR A 726 18.68 -10.01 5.74
CA THR A 726 18.89 -9.18 6.92
C THR A 726 18.25 -9.89 8.12
N HIS A 727 19.06 -10.34 9.09
CA HIS A 727 18.69 -11.21 10.21
C HIS A 727 17.27 -11.01 10.81
N THR A 728 16.65 -12.18 11.07
CA THR A 728 15.59 -12.56 12.01
C THR A 728 14.51 -11.52 12.36
N ASP A 729 13.38 -11.65 11.68
CA ASP A 729 12.09 -11.19 12.16
C ASP A 729 11.67 -12.10 13.35
N THR A 730 11.49 -11.53 14.54
CA THR A 730 11.01 -12.25 15.74
C THR A 730 9.50 -12.51 15.71
N GLY A 731 8.84 -12.36 14.57
CA GLY A 731 7.43 -12.70 14.44
C GLY A 731 6.53 -11.76 15.25
N GLU A 732 6.64 -10.45 15.02
CA GLU A 732 5.60 -9.48 15.41
C GLU A 732 4.90 -8.85 14.21
#